data_AF-A0A8T5BFP6-F1
#
_entry.id   AF-A0A8T5BFP6-F1
#
_cell.length_a   1.000
_cell.length_b   1.000
_cell.length_c   1.000
_cell.angle_alpha   90.00
_cell.angle_beta   90.00
_cell.angle_gamma   90.00
#
_symmetry.space_group_name_H-M   'P 1'
#
loop_
_entity.id
_entity.type
_entity.pdbx_description
1 polymer ?
#
loop_
_entity_poly.entity_id
_entity_poly.type
_entity_poly.pdbx_seq_one_letter_code
_entity_poly.pdbx_strand_id
1 'polypeptide(L)'
;MRIKKFFLIFLLALTVSLTFFNQAESFKEAFFKDVQFNPKVYDGEPVLINVIIKNAAVNPALGEPKFFLTVFADNNLVYDEASQPWVCPLNNEASKKILVSNLKGPKEYLMRIELYWLNESVAIQEDVYQFKIVVVKLFIEDWGFSGSEVQAGAENFSVLKISFRNGGNDEMVNASIKVSESSSLIVTPSFKALGSLKPKEKLEESFLVSAPLTIELGIHQLTFQVSYFDFRGVFHIEDFNIQVKVVKLKAKIEVYTPLTVKYKNLTTVTVKLKDGNNNPVSNANINFYLNSKFLGVNSTNNNGEASLTFNADFKPGVYEVKIEYSGSKLLEASTASANLTIDKALTKIFINTLEAGKVNKETLIKVNLTDEYNNPVSKASVKLYAENQILESLTNDFGEAEFNYKPLAKGKIQLKALYEGNENYSSSYALSIITVEPIKTRLNLIAQQFLQGNQIKVKAVLKDEFNNPVSNASLKFTFLLNEKPIYEEASLTNNDGEASLTCKLSSTGFIKVKVDFQGSEKFSESSASTSIYPSAAILFIISLTSTAAIATILLYAKKFNLFGKIESFIKEKTSKPSLKTNKNICIRCGLEIPKNALYCNKCGANQFPYASTLSDLDKKVLDYIASHGGSISINKAVEDLGLTKESLLEAIERLKKAGKLEPVE
;
A
#
# COMPACT_ATOMS: atom_id res chain seq x y z
N MET A 1 -48.69 -2.96 -74.22
CA MET A 1 -48.97 -1.58 -74.69
C MET A 1 -47.83 -1.20 -75.62
N ARG A 2 -47.95 -1.18 -76.95
CA ARG A 2 -48.73 -0.24 -77.80
C ARG A 2 -48.52 1.21 -77.34
N ILE A 3 -48.16 2.20 -78.15
CA ILE A 3 -47.94 2.34 -79.60
C ILE A 3 -47.52 3.82 -79.82
N LYS A 4 -46.60 4.08 -80.77
CA LYS A 4 -46.54 5.21 -81.76
C LYS A 4 -46.59 6.66 -81.26
N LYS A 5 -46.05 7.68 -81.92
CA LYS A 5 -45.34 7.93 -83.20
C LYS A 5 -45.04 9.44 -83.16
N PHE A 6 -43.98 9.91 -83.80
CA PHE A 6 -44.15 10.78 -84.97
C PHE A 6 -42.89 10.74 -85.85
N PHE A 7 -43.14 10.44 -87.11
CA PHE A 7 -42.23 10.36 -88.25
C PHE A 7 -43.00 11.04 -89.39
N LEU A 8 -42.35 11.93 -90.13
CA LEU A 8 -42.83 12.61 -91.34
C LEU A 8 -41.61 12.58 -92.26
N ILE A 9 -41.43 11.68 -93.25
CA ILE A 9 -42.12 11.39 -94.52
C ILE A 9 -42.24 12.60 -95.45
N PHE A 10 -41.45 12.61 -96.53
CA PHE A 10 -41.76 12.90 -97.95
C PHE A 10 -40.45 12.67 -98.75
N LEU A 11 -40.34 12.03 -99.91
CA LEU A 11 -41.21 11.27 -100.80
C LEU A 11 -40.29 10.47 -101.76
N LEU A 12 -40.76 9.32 -102.21
CA LEU A 12 -40.16 8.38 -103.16
C LEU A 12 -40.37 8.84 -104.62
N ALA A 13 -39.39 8.64 -105.51
CA ALA A 13 -39.63 8.20 -106.90
C ALA A 13 -38.34 7.66 -107.56
N LEU A 14 -38.38 6.37 -107.89
CA LEU A 14 -37.44 5.59 -108.70
C LEU A 14 -37.16 6.25 -110.07
N THR A 15 -35.93 6.13 -110.59
CA THR A 15 -35.61 5.22 -111.72
C THR A 15 -34.10 5.21 -112.05
N VAL A 16 -33.56 3.99 -112.20
CA VAL A 16 -32.41 3.58 -113.04
C VAL A 16 -31.01 4.08 -112.65
N SER A 17 -30.24 3.23 -111.96
CA SER A 17 -29.05 2.55 -112.53
C SER A 17 -28.24 1.91 -111.41
N LEU A 18 -28.03 0.59 -111.48
CA LEU A 18 -26.92 -0.07 -110.79
C LEU A 18 -25.62 0.52 -111.33
N THR A 19 -24.85 1.22 -110.49
CA THR A 19 -23.39 1.29 -110.62
C THR A 19 -22.78 1.71 -109.28
N PHE A 20 -22.01 0.80 -108.69
CA PHE A 20 -20.80 1.02 -107.90
C PHE A 20 -20.58 2.42 -107.32
N PHE A 21 -20.70 2.53 -106.00
CA PHE A 21 -19.77 3.35 -105.21
C PHE A 21 -19.07 2.41 -104.22
N ASN A 22 -18.08 1.69 -104.73
CA ASN A 22 -16.92 1.35 -103.92
C ASN A 22 -16.27 2.67 -103.53
N GLN A 23 -16.07 2.89 -102.24
CA GLN A 23 -15.15 3.91 -101.75
C GLN A 23 -13.76 3.48 -102.26
N ALA A 24 -13.34 4.07 -103.37
CA ALA A 24 -12.04 3.81 -103.96
C ALA A 24 -10.97 4.14 -102.91
N GLU A 25 -10.07 3.19 -102.63
CA GLU A 25 -8.75 3.53 -102.12
C GLU A 25 -8.20 4.61 -103.05
N SER A 26 -8.04 5.83 -102.53
CA SER A 26 -7.37 6.90 -103.26
C SER A 26 -5.99 6.38 -103.66
N PHE A 27 -5.70 6.41 -104.96
CA PHE A 27 -4.37 6.05 -105.47
C PHE A 27 -3.36 7.00 -104.81
N LYS A 28 -2.58 6.52 -103.84
CA LYS A 28 -1.52 7.33 -103.21
C LYS A 28 -0.41 7.50 -104.23
N GLU A 29 -0.06 8.73 -104.58
CA GLU A 29 0.96 8.98 -105.60
C GLU A 29 2.37 8.77 -105.02
N ALA A 30 2.56 9.12 -103.74
CA ALA A 30 3.69 8.69 -102.92
C ALA A 30 3.22 8.10 -101.58
N PHE A 31 3.99 7.16 -101.01
CA PHE A 31 3.61 6.51 -99.75
C PHE A 31 4.83 6.08 -98.92
N PHE A 32 4.60 5.83 -97.63
CA PHE A 32 5.61 5.23 -96.76
C PHE A 32 5.78 3.75 -97.10
N LYS A 33 6.94 3.40 -97.65
CA LYS A 33 7.32 2.01 -97.93
C LYS A 33 7.80 1.28 -96.67
N ASP A 34 8.53 1.99 -95.80
CA ASP A 34 8.99 1.48 -94.51
C ASP A 34 9.14 2.61 -93.50
N VAL A 35 8.84 2.34 -92.22
CA VAL A 35 8.97 3.28 -91.12
C VAL A 35 9.55 2.54 -89.91
N GLN A 36 10.82 2.81 -89.63
CA GLN A 36 11.56 2.21 -88.52
C GLN A 36 11.82 3.24 -87.42
N PHE A 37 11.51 2.88 -86.18
CA PHE A 37 11.71 3.75 -85.03
C PHE A 37 11.93 2.92 -83.78
N ASN A 38 12.50 3.54 -82.75
CA ASN A 38 12.57 2.93 -81.42
C ASN A 38 11.23 3.19 -80.70
N PRO A 39 10.42 2.15 -80.41
CA PRO A 39 9.10 2.33 -79.79
C PRO A 39 9.19 2.76 -78.32
N LYS A 40 10.39 2.73 -77.73
CA LYS A 40 10.66 3.01 -76.33
C LYS A 40 11.97 3.79 -76.20
N VAL A 41 11.93 4.95 -75.56
CA VAL A 41 13.07 5.82 -75.29
C VAL A 41 12.97 6.35 -73.86
N TYR A 42 14.06 6.83 -73.27
CA TYR A 42 14.03 7.46 -71.94
C TYR A 42 13.81 8.98 -72.03
N ASP A 43 13.27 9.59 -70.97
CA ASP A 43 13.05 11.05 -70.86
C ASP A 43 14.34 11.83 -71.17
N GLY A 44 14.26 12.72 -72.17
CA GLY A 44 15.40 13.49 -72.67
C GLY A 44 16.22 12.83 -73.78
N GLU A 45 16.00 11.54 -74.08
CA GLU A 45 16.58 10.93 -75.29
C GLU A 45 15.79 11.33 -76.54
N PRO A 46 16.48 11.59 -77.66
CA PRO A 46 15.82 11.84 -78.92
C PRO A 46 15.29 10.53 -79.52
N VAL A 47 14.15 10.62 -80.21
CA VAL A 47 13.62 9.54 -81.02
C VAL A 47 14.19 9.65 -82.42
N LEU A 48 14.88 8.61 -82.87
CA LEU A 48 15.28 8.46 -84.26
C LEU A 48 14.19 7.69 -85.04
N ILE A 49 13.68 8.30 -86.10
CA ILE A 49 12.73 7.70 -87.03
C ILE A 49 13.39 7.66 -88.41
N ASN A 50 13.55 6.46 -88.98
CA ASN A 50 14.01 6.27 -90.34
C ASN A 50 12.81 5.92 -91.21
N VAL A 51 12.53 6.74 -92.23
CA VAL A 51 11.45 6.49 -93.19
C VAL A 51 12.02 6.22 -94.58
N ILE A 52 11.41 5.28 -95.29
CA ILE A 52 11.62 5.03 -96.71
C ILE A 52 10.31 5.39 -97.42
N ILE A 53 10.39 6.35 -98.34
CA ILE A 53 9.24 6.83 -99.12
C ILE A 53 9.39 6.30 -100.54
N LYS A 54 8.30 5.82 -101.13
CA LYS A 54 8.23 5.43 -102.54
C LYS A 54 7.37 6.45 -103.29
N ASN A 55 7.92 7.09 -104.31
CA ASN A 55 7.13 7.84 -105.28
C ASN A 55 6.72 6.88 -106.42
N ALA A 56 5.42 6.59 -106.52
CA ALA A 56 4.87 5.65 -107.50
C ALA A 56 4.17 6.33 -108.67
N ALA A 57 3.72 7.59 -108.53
CA ALA A 57 2.95 8.26 -109.58
C ALA A 57 3.24 9.77 -109.77
N VAL A 58 3.83 10.47 -108.79
CA VAL A 58 4.14 11.90 -108.92
C VAL A 58 5.27 12.08 -109.94
N ASN A 59 4.94 12.60 -111.11
CA ASN A 59 5.89 12.83 -112.19
C ASN A 59 5.95 14.32 -112.55
N PRO A 60 7.05 14.79 -113.20
CA PRO A 60 7.24 16.20 -113.51
C PRO A 60 6.13 16.87 -114.36
N ALA A 61 5.28 16.09 -115.04
CA ALA A 61 4.15 16.64 -115.80
C ALA A 61 2.91 16.93 -114.93
N LEU A 62 2.82 16.34 -113.74
CA LEU A 62 1.79 16.61 -112.73
C LEU A 62 2.24 17.69 -111.72
N GLY A 63 3.55 17.86 -111.60
CA GLY A 63 4.24 18.90 -110.82
C GLY A 63 5.61 18.39 -110.35
N GLU A 64 6.48 19.27 -109.85
CA GLU A 64 7.79 18.83 -109.37
C GLU A 64 7.62 17.86 -108.19
N PRO A 65 8.28 16.67 -108.17
CA PRO A 65 8.10 15.68 -107.12
C PRO A 65 8.91 16.05 -105.86
N LYS A 66 8.59 17.23 -105.31
CA LYS A 66 9.13 17.83 -104.10
C LYS A 66 8.27 17.42 -102.92
N PHE A 67 8.84 16.66 -102.00
CA PHE A 67 8.16 16.15 -100.83
C PHE A 67 8.70 16.78 -99.55
N PHE A 68 7.85 16.87 -98.53
CA PHE A 68 8.28 17.17 -97.18
C PHE A 68 7.53 16.32 -96.14
N LEU A 69 8.01 16.34 -94.90
CA LEU A 69 7.46 15.56 -93.79
C LEU A 69 7.15 16.50 -92.63
N THR A 70 6.07 16.19 -91.93
CA THR A 70 5.74 16.78 -90.64
C THR A 70 5.45 15.67 -89.65
N VAL A 71 5.90 15.82 -88.40
CA VAL A 71 5.64 14.85 -87.34
C VAL A 71 4.91 15.54 -86.20
N PHE A 72 3.87 14.88 -85.72
CA PHE A 72 3.08 15.29 -84.57
C PHE A 72 3.19 14.29 -83.44
N ALA A 73 3.24 14.78 -82.20
CA ALA A 73 3.10 13.99 -80.97
C ALA A 73 1.84 14.49 -80.24
N ASP A 74 0.82 13.63 -80.11
CA ASP A 74 -0.51 13.97 -79.58
C ASP A 74 -1.10 15.24 -80.20
N ASN A 75 -1.01 15.35 -81.54
CA ASN A 75 -1.43 16.49 -82.35
C ASN A 75 -0.60 17.78 -82.20
N ASN A 76 0.48 17.79 -81.40
CA ASN A 76 1.42 18.92 -81.38
C ASN A 76 2.52 18.69 -82.41
N LEU A 77 2.80 19.69 -83.24
CA LEU A 77 3.88 19.63 -84.22
C LEU A 77 5.23 19.56 -83.48
N VAL A 78 5.98 18.48 -83.71
CA VAL A 78 7.30 18.24 -83.09
C VAL A 78 8.44 18.20 -84.11
N TYR A 79 8.11 18.16 -85.41
CA TYR A 79 9.07 18.22 -86.49
C TYR A 79 8.39 18.73 -87.77
N ASP A 80 9.05 19.60 -88.51
CA ASP A 80 8.53 20.19 -89.74
C ASP A 80 9.66 20.47 -90.73
N GLU A 81 9.55 19.93 -91.94
CA GLU A 81 10.46 20.20 -93.06
C GLU A 81 9.80 20.95 -94.22
N ALA A 82 8.62 21.56 -94.04
CA ALA A 82 7.93 22.29 -95.11
C ALA A 82 8.77 23.40 -95.76
N SER A 83 9.70 23.99 -95.00
CA SER A 83 10.65 25.01 -95.50
C SER A 83 11.80 24.44 -96.33
N GLN A 84 12.02 23.12 -96.33
CA GLN A 84 13.13 22.44 -97.00
C GLN A 84 12.65 21.14 -97.70
N PRO A 85 11.78 21.24 -98.72
CA PRO A 85 11.31 20.07 -99.45
C PRO A 85 12.44 19.43 -100.28
N TRP A 86 12.36 18.12 -100.51
CA TRP A 86 13.35 17.36 -101.27
C TRP A 86 12.72 16.61 -102.44
N VAL A 87 13.52 16.34 -103.45
CA VAL A 87 13.05 15.69 -104.68
C VAL A 87 13.14 14.16 -104.55
N CYS A 88 12.05 13.45 -104.86
CA CYS A 88 12.05 11.99 -105.03
C CYS A 88 11.49 11.65 -106.43
N PRO A 89 12.33 11.32 -107.43
CA PRO A 89 11.86 11.08 -108.80
C PRO A 89 10.83 9.94 -108.92
N LEU A 90 10.03 9.96 -109.98
CA LEU A 90 9.06 8.89 -110.28
C LEU A 90 9.73 7.51 -110.24
N ASN A 91 9.07 6.54 -109.61
CA ASN A 91 9.54 5.17 -109.40
C ASN A 91 10.81 5.03 -108.53
N ASN A 92 11.30 6.09 -107.90
CA ASN A 92 12.43 6.04 -106.97
C ASN A 92 11.99 6.04 -105.50
N GLU A 93 12.97 5.81 -104.62
CA GLU A 93 12.80 5.81 -103.18
C GLU A 93 13.68 6.89 -102.55
N ALA A 94 13.19 7.50 -101.47
CA ALA A 94 13.96 8.44 -100.65
C ALA A 94 14.03 7.91 -99.21
N SER A 95 15.22 7.94 -98.62
CA SER A 95 15.43 7.63 -97.20
C SER A 95 15.64 8.92 -96.41
N LYS A 96 14.88 9.08 -95.34
CA LYS A 96 14.94 10.25 -94.46
C LYS A 96 15.10 9.81 -93.00
N LYS A 97 15.97 10.51 -92.28
CA LYS A 97 16.19 10.32 -90.84
C LYS A 97 15.64 11.55 -90.12
N ILE A 98 14.66 11.33 -89.26
CA ILE A 98 14.01 12.36 -88.46
C ILE A 98 14.45 12.18 -87.01
N LEU A 99 14.85 13.28 -86.38
CA LEU A 99 15.21 13.31 -84.97
C LEU A 99 14.19 14.14 -84.20
N VAL A 100 13.33 13.48 -83.42
CA VAL A 100 12.37 14.16 -82.55
C VAL A 100 12.95 14.24 -81.14
N SER A 101 13.23 15.46 -80.69
CA SER A 101 13.79 15.73 -79.36
C SER A 101 12.73 16.32 -78.42
N ASN A 102 13.05 16.39 -77.12
CA ASN A 102 12.26 17.07 -76.09
C ASN A 102 10.90 16.45 -75.74
N LEU A 103 10.60 15.21 -76.15
CA LEU A 103 9.46 14.49 -75.60
C LEU A 103 9.69 14.23 -74.10
N LYS A 104 8.67 14.51 -73.27
CA LYS A 104 8.76 14.38 -71.81
C LYS A 104 8.04 13.15 -71.29
N GLY A 105 8.74 12.37 -70.47
CA GLY A 105 8.19 11.20 -69.76
C GLY A 105 7.76 11.52 -68.31
N PRO A 106 7.05 10.60 -67.64
CA PRO A 106 6.61 9.30 -68.13
C PRO A 106 5.30 9.42 -68.95
N LYS A 107 5.32 9.04 -70.23
CA LYS A 107 4.14 9.16 -71.10
C LYS A 107 4.22 8.25 -72.33
N GLU A 108 3.08 7.74 -72.77
CA GLU A 108 2.91 7.17 -74.11
C GLU A 108 2.37 8.26 -75.04
N TYR A 109 3.10 8.58 -76.10
CA TYR A 109 2.70 9.53 -77.13
C TYR A 109 2.11 8.79 -78.33
N LEU A 110 0.99 9.29 -78.84
CA LEU A 110 0.50 8.94 -80.16
C LEU A 110 1.23 9.81 -81.19
N MET A 111 2.11 9.18 -81.95
CA MET A 111 2.89 9.81 -83.01
C MET A 111 2.17 9.71 -84.34
N ARG A 112 2.26 10.77 -85.14
CA ARG A 112 1.73 10.81 -86.52
C ARG A 112 2.76 11.47 -87.42
N ILE A 113 3.21 10.77 -88.45
CA ILE A 113 4.06 11.33 -89.52
C ILE A 113 3.18 11.50 -90.75
N GLU A 114 3.23 12.67 -91.36
CA GLU A 114 2.49 13.01 -92.56
C GLU A 114 3.49 13.31 -93.69
N LEU A 115 3.27 12.69 -94.85
CA LEU A 115 4.00 12.93 -96.09
C LEU A 115 3.20 13.89 -96.96
N TYR A 116 3.84 14.97 -97.40
CA TYR A 116 3.24 15.95 -98.29
C TYR A 116 4.01 16.04 -99.59
N TRP A 117 3.28 16.19 -100.69
CA TRP A 117 3.78 16.67 -101.96
C TRP A 117 3.54 18.17 -102.06
N LEU A 118 4.62 18.95 -102.24
CA LEU A 118 4.56 20.38 -102.50
C LEU A 118 4.46 20.62 -104.01
N ASN A 119 3.23 20.79 -104.49
CA ASN A 119 2.98 21.19 -105.86
C ASN A 119 2.84 22.71 -105.93
N GLU A 120 3.86 23.37 -106.46
CA GLU A 120 4.00 24.85 -106.46
C GLU A 120 3.88 25.46 -105.05
N SER A 121 2.70 25.96 -104.68
CA SER A 121 2.40 26.57 -103.37
C SER A 121 1.35 25.80 -102.55
N VAL A 122 0.91 24.63 -103.04
CA VAL A 122 -0.11 23.81 -102.38
C VAL A 122 0.55 22.55 -101.83
N ALA A 123 0.41 22.34 -100.52
CA ALA A 123 0.80 21.10 -99.87
C ALA A 123 -0.34 20.09 -99.95
N ILE A 124 -0.14 18.99 -100.67
CA ILE A 124 -1.09 17.88 -100.82
C ILE A 124 -0.61 16.74 -99.93
N GLN A 125 -1.47 16.25 -99.02
CA GLN A 125 -1.11 15.15 -98.12
C GLN A 125 -1.23 13.81 -98.86
N GLU A 126 -0.12 13.12 -99.01
CA GLU A 126 0.00 11.86 -99.76
C GLU A 126 -0.23 10.64 -98.87
N ASP A 127 0.37 10.63 -97.67
CA ASP A 127 0.29 9.49 -96.77
C ASP A 127 0.42 9.90 -95.29
N VAL A 128 -0.12 9.06 -94.41
CA VAL A 128 -0.08 9.25 -92.96
C VAL A 128 0.25 7.93 -92.29
N TYR A 129 1.24 7.96 -91.41
CA TYR A 129 1.63 6.83 -90.59
C TYR A 129 1.49 7.15 -89.10
N GLN A 130 0.74 6.34 -88.36
CA GLN A 130 0.54 6.48 -86.92
C GLN A 130 1.20 5.34 -86.15
N PHE A 131 1.83 5.69 -85.03
CA PHE A 131 2.51 4.73 -84.16
C PHE A 131 2.58 5.29 -82.74
N LYS A 132 3.02 4.46 -81.80
CA LYS A 132 3.16 4.84 -80.40
C LYS A 132 4.62 4.84 -80.00
N ILE A 133 5.00 5.82 -79.20
CA ILE A 133 6.28 5.85 -78.50
C ILE A 133 6.04 5.98 -77.01
N VAL A 134 6.65 5.07 -76.25
CA VAL A 134 6.71 5.17 -74.79
C VAL A 134 7.97 5.94 -74.40
N VAL A 135 7.78 7.12 -73.82
CA VAL A 135 8.86 7.89 -73.19
C VAL A 135 8.88 7.51 -71.71
N VAL A 136 9.91 6.76 -71.33
CA VAL A 136 10.09 6.22 -69.99
C VAL A 136 10.70 7.28 -69.09
N LYS A 137 10.15 7.43 -67.89
CA LYS A 137 10.81 8.15 -66.79
C LYS A 137 10.57 7.38 -65.52
N LEU A 138 11.65 7.13 -64.78
CA LEU A 138 11.60 6.49 -63.48
C LEU A 138 11.93 7.54 -62.41
N PHE A 139 11.23 7.47 -61.29
CA PHE A 139 11.48 8.26 -60.09
C PHE A 139 10.73 7.64 -58.93
N ILE A 140 11.17 7.89 -57.71
CA ILE A 140 10.46 7.49 -56.50
C ILE A 140 9.32 8.48 -56.22
N GLU A 141 8.14 7.96 -55.93
CA GLU A 141 6.94 8.73 -55.63
C GLU A 141 6.39 8.32 -54.24
N ASP A 142 5.61 9.21 -53.61
CA ASP A 142 5.00 8.99 -52.29
C ASP A 142 5.99 8.57 -51.18
N TRP A 143 7.17 9.19 -51.13
CA TRP A 143 8.11 8.96 -50.04
C TRP A 143 7.47 9.31 -48.69
N GLY A 144 7.38 8.32 -47.80
CA GLY A 144 6.79 8.44 -46.48
C GLY A 144 7.54 7.64 -45.44
N PHE A 145 7.44 8.06 -44.18
CA PHE A 145 8.03 7.34 -43.06
C PHE A 145 7.19 7.45 -41.78
N SER A 146 7.36 6.49 -40.88
CA SER A 146 6.79 6.50 -39.52
C SER A 146 7.75 5.85 -38.52
N GLY A 147 7.62 6.15 -37.22
CA GLY A 147 8.56 5.69 -36.20
C GLY A 147 9.80 6.59 -36.08
N SER A 148 9.58 7.90 -36.03
CA SER A 148 10.61 8.94 -36.06
C SER A 148 11.09 9.41 -34.68
N GLU A 149 10.87 8.63 -33.62
CA GLU A 149 11.34 8.96 -32.27
C GLU A 149 12.05 7.76 -31.66
N VAL A 150 13.23 7.99 -31.09
CA VAL A 150 14.08 6.96 -30.47
C VAL A 150 14.63 7.45 -29.13
N GLN A 151 14.77 6.56 -28.15
CA GLN A 151 15.32 6.89 -26.84
C GLN A 151 16.84 6.68 -26.84
N ALA A 152 17.60 7.67 -26.37
CA ALA A 152 19.05 7.56 -26.21
C ALA A 152 19.42 6.44 -25.22
N GLY A 153 20.29 5.52 -25.63
CA GLY A 153 20.76 4.41 -24.80
C GLY A 153 19.73 3.29 -24.57
N ALA A 154 18.60 3.27 -25.27
CA ALA A 154 17.64 2.17 -25.18
C ALA A 154 18.22 0.87 -25.78
N GLU A 155 18.06 -0.24 -25.07
CA GLU A 155 18.46 -1.57 -25.54
C GLU A 155 17.49 -2.13 -26.59
N ASN A 156 16.21 -1.75 -26.50
CA ASN A 156 15.21 -2.10 -27.50
C ASN A 156 15.25 -1.13 -28.68
N PHE A 157 15.38 -1.68 -29.88
CA PHE A 157 15.35 -0.90 -31.12
C PHE A 157 13.94 -0.38 -31.41
N SER A 158 13.88 0.84 -31.96
CA SER A 158 12.65 1.42 -32.49
C SER A 158 12.48 1.01 -33.95
N VAL A 159 11.24 0.74 -34.38
CA VAL A 159 10.95 0.39 -35.78
C VAL A 159 10.68 1.65 -36.58
N LEU A 160 11.55 1.95 -37.53
CA LEU A 160 11.37 2.97 -38.55
C LEU A 160 10.80 2.30 -39.81
N LYS A 161 9.62 2.72 -40.24
CA LYS A 161 9.02 2.26 -41.50
C LYS A 161 9.23 3.29 -42.58
N ILE A 162 9.70 2.85 -43.74
CA ILE A 162 9.82 3.63 -44.96
C ILE A 162 8.83 3.09 -45.99
N SER A 163 8.12 3.96 -46.68
CA SER A 163 7.22 3.56 -47.77
C SER A 163 7.41 4.46 -48.97
N PHE A 164 7.34 3.89 -50.16
CA PHE A 164 7.36 4.62 -51.41
C PHE A 164 6.78 3.76 -52.53
N ARG A 165 6.63 4.33 -53.73
CA ARG A 165 6.25 3.58 -54.93
C ARG A 165 7.10 3.97 -56.14
N ASN A 166 7.16 3.09 -57.14
CA ASN A 166 7.70 3.45 -58.45
C ASN A 166 6.73 4.44 -59.13
N GLY A 167 7.13 5.71 -59.22
CA GLY A 167 6.34 6.78 -59.83
C GLY A 167 6.30 6.74 -61.35
N GLY A 168 7.23 6.01 -61.96
CA GLY A 168 7.40 5.89 -63.40
C GLY A 168 6.38 5.02 -64.12
N ASN A 169 6.57 4.89 -65.43
CA ASN A 169 5.76 4.08 -66.34
C ASN A 169 6.47 2.80 -66.82
N ASP A 170 7.61 2.46 -66.23
CA ASP A 170 8.38 1.26 -66.56
C ASP A 170 8.92 0.58 -65.30
N GLU A 171 9.44 -0.62 -65.43
CA GLU A 171 10.01 -1.37 -64.30
C GLU A 171 11.34 -0.75 -63.83
N MET A 172 11.47 -0.56 -62.51
CA MET A 172 12.76 -0.31 -61.87
C MET A 172 13.43 -1.66 -61.64
N VAL A 173 14.55 -1.93 -62.31
CA VAL A 173 15.24 -3.22 -62.22
C VAL A 173 16.27 -3.19 -61.11
N ASN A 174 16.30 -4.25 -60.30
CA ASN A 174 17.26 -4.44 -59.20
C ASN A 174 17.31 -3.22 -58.25
N ALA A 175 16.12 -2.78 -57.82
CA ALA A 175 15.98 -1.70 -56.87
C ALA A 175 16.58 -2.10 -55.51
N SER A 176 17.19 -1.12 -54.84
CA SER A 176 17.70 -1.28 -53.48
C SER A 176 17.56 0.03 -52.71
N ILE A 177 17.52 -0.09 -51.38
CA ILE A 177 17.51 1.03 -50.46
C ILE A 177 18.67 0.85 -49.47
N LYS A 178 19.41 1.92 -49.20
CA LYS A 178 20.48 1.93 -48.20
C LYS A 178 20.48 3.20 -47.38
N VAL A 179 21.00 3.13 -46.17
CA VAL A 179 21.29 4.29 -45.33
C VAL A 179 22.62 4.87 -45.80
N SER A 180 22.62 6.09 -46.34
CA SER A 180 23.82 6.78 -46.81
C SER A 180 24.42 7.71 -45.75
N GLU A 181 23.60 8.26 -44.87
CA GLU A 181 24.01 9.04 -43.69
C GLU A 181 23.10 8.68 -42.51
N SER A 182 23.69 8.39 -41.35
CA SER A 182 22.96 7.95 -40.16
C SER A 182 23.01 8.93 -38.99
N SER A 183 23.80 10.01 -39.06
CA SER A 183 23.91 11.03 -38.01
C SER A 183 24.17 10.44 -36.61
N SER A 184 25.10 9.48 -36.53
CA SER A 184 25.45 8.69 -35.32
C SER A 184 24.36 7.75 -34.78
N LEU A 185 23.22 7.62 -35.45
CA LEU A 185 22.24 6.57 -35.17
C LEU A 185 22.70 5.25 -35.79
N ILE A 186 22.29 4.16 -35.16
CA ILE A 186 22.53 2.81 -35.63
C ILE A 186 21.26 2.32 -36.31
N VAL A 187 21.34 1.95 -37.59
CA VAL A 187 20.21 1.48 -38.39
C VAL A 187 20.50 0.08 -38.93
N THR A 188 19.62 -0.87 -38.65
CA THR A 188 19.76 -2.28 -39.05
C THR A 188 18.51 -2.78 -39.76
N PRO A 189 18.63 -3.36 -40.98
CA PRO A 189 19.83 -3.41 -41.81
C PRO A 189 20.16 -2.02 -42.41
N SER A 190 21.42 -1.74 -42.71
CA SER A 190 21.81 -0.49 -43.41
C SER A 190 21.61 -0.56 -44.93
N PHE A 191 21.32 -1.75 -45.48
CA PHE A 191 21.06 -1.99 -46.89
C PHE A 191 19.99 -3.07 -47.04
N LYS A 192 19.09 -2.88 -48.01
CA LYS A 192 18.11 -3.89 -48.40
C LYS A 192 17.94 -3.92 -49.92
N ALA A 193 18.07 -5.11 -50.49
CA ALA A 193 17.68 -5.37 -51.88
C ALA A 193 16.16 -5.53 -51.96
N LEU A 194 15.55 -4.86 -52.94
CA LEU A 194 14.10 -4.79 -53.12
C LEU A 194 13.62 -5.59 -54.34
N GLY A 195 14.54 -5.95 -55.24
CA GLY A 195 14.21 -6.63 -56.48
C GLY A 195 13.66 -5.66 -57.51
N SER A 196 12.91 -6.16 -58.49
CA SER A 196 12.29 -5.29 -59.50
C SER A 196 10.97 -4.72 -58.99
N LEU A 197 10.73 -3.43 -59.24
CA LEU A 197 9.50 -2.74 -58.86
C LEU A 197 8.73 -2.29 -60.11
N LYS A 198 7.52 -2.81 -60.28
CA LYS A 198 6.63 -2.48 -61.40
C LYS A 198 6.10 -1.04 -61.30
N PRO A 199 5.64 -0.46 -62.42
CA PRO A 199 4.98 0.85 -62.39
C PRO A 199 3.87 0.90 -61.34
N LYS A 200 3.87 1.95 -60.50
CA LYS A 200 2.92 2.18 -59.41
C LYS A 200 2.91 1.13 -58.30
N GLU A 201 3.83 0.17 -58.32
CA GLU A 201 3.99 -0.78 -57.22
C GLU A 201 4.47 -0.05 -55.96
N LYS A 202 3.75 -0.26 -54.85
CA LYS A 202 4.07 0.31 -53.55
C LYS A 202 4.90 -0.69 -52.74
N LEU A 203 5.92 -0.18 -52.08
CA LEU A 203 6.78 -0.91 -51.17
C LEU A 203 6.72 -0.28 -49.77
N GLU A 204 6.76 -1.12 -48.74
CA GLU A 204 6.96 -0.73 -47.35
C GLU A 204 8.08 -1.56 -46.75
N GLU A 205 9.04 -0.90 -46.10
CA GLU A 205 10.19 -1.51 -45.49
C GLU A 205 10.42 -1.06 -44.06
N SER A 206 10.92 -1.98 -43.23
CA SER A 206 11.15 -1.73 -41.81
C SER A 206 12.63 -1.81 -41.47
N PHE A 207 13.09 -0.82 -40.71
CA PHE A 207 14.44 -0.68 -40.22
C PHE A 207 14.41 -0.57 -38.69
N LEU A 208 15.35 -1.23 -38.03
CA LEU A 208 15.56 -1.11 -36.59
C LEU A 208 16.54 0.03 -36.34
N VAL A 209 16.11 1.02 -35.55
CA VAL A 209 16.92 2.21 -35.22
C VAL A 209 17.20 2.23 -33.73
N SER A 210 18.46 2.41 -33.36
CA SER A 210 18.86 2.72 -31.98
C SER A 210 19.80 3.91 -31.93
N ALA A 211 19.84 4.52 -30.74
CA ALA A 211 20.61 5.71 -30.45
C ALA A 211 21.57 5.39 -29.30
N PRO A 212 22.90 5.55 -29.47
CA PRO A 212 23.86 5.36 -28.38
C PRO A 212 23.58 6.31 -27.21
N LEU A 213 23.97 5.93 -25.98
CA LEU A 213 23.77 6.80 -24.80
C LEU A 213 24.51 8.14 -24.89
N THR A 214 25.59 8.21 -25.66
CA THR A 214 26.44 9.39 -25.83
C THR A 214 25.93 10.38 -26.87
N ILE A 215 24.87 10.04 -27.59
CA ILE A 215 24.31 10.90 -28.63
C ILE A 215 23.69 12.17 -28.02
N GLU A 216 23.70 13.26 -28.78
CA GLU A 216 22.97 14.46 -28.39
C GLU A 216 21.46 14.25 -28.53
N LEU A 217 20.69 14.88 -27.66
CA LEU A 217 19.22 14.84 -27.75
C LEU A 217 18.77 15.88 -28.78
N GLY A 218 17.73 15.57 -29.54
CA GLY A 218 17.21 16.49 -30.55
C GLY A 218 16.92 15.82 -31.90
N ILE A 219 16.89 16.61 -32.96
CA ILE A 219 16.58 16.12 -34.31
C ILE A 219 17.87 15.71 -35.02
N HIS A 220 17.92 14.46 -35.47
CA HIS A 220 18.98 13.90 -36.30
C HIS A 220 18.43 13.64 -37.70
N GLN A 221 19.19 14.01 -38.74
CA GLN A 221 18.80 13.76 -40.12
C GLN A 221 19.41 12.44 -40.61
N LEU A 222 18.58 11.54 -41.14
CA LEU A 222 19.04 10.33 -41.82
C LEU A 222 18.76 10.47 -43.30
N THR A 223 19.70 10.02 -44.12
CA THR A 223 19.53 9.98 -45.58
C THR A 223 19.42 8.53 -46.03
N PHE A 224 18.34 8.24 -46.75
CA PHE A 224 18.15 6.99 -47.45
C PHE A 224 18.40 7.21 -48.94
N GLN A 225 19.24 6.36 -49.51
CA GLN A 225 19.52 6.33 -50.92
C GLN A 225 18.77 5.16 -51.55
N VAL A 226 17.86 5.45 -52.47
CA VAL A 226 17.21 4.45 -53.32
C VAL A 226 17.95 4.41 -54.65
N SER A 227 18.25 3.22 -55.14
CA SER A 227 18.93 3.04 -56.42
C SER A 227 18.31 1.92 -57.24
N TYR A 228 18.35 2.05 -58.56
CA TYR A 228 17.75 1.11 -59.51
C TYR A 228 18.36 1.27 -60.90
N PHE A 229 18.14 0.28 -61.77
CA PHE A 229 18.45 0.37 -63.20
C PHE A 229 17.18 0.59 -64.01
N ASP A 230 17.29 1.37 -65.08
CA ASP A 230 16.21 1.45 -66.08
C ASP A 230 16.31 0.35 -67.16
N PHE A 231 15.38 0.34 -68.10
CA PHE A 231 15.34 -0.66 -69.19
C PHE A 231 16.56 -0.63 -70.13
N ARG A 232 17.37 0.45 -70.10
CA ARG A 232 18.61 0.58 -70.87
C ARG A 232 19.81 0.03 -70.10
N GLY A 233 19.63 -0.34 -68.83
CA GLY A 233 20.71 -0.70 -67.90
C GLY A 233 21.46 0.51 -67.35
N VAL A 234 20.90 1.72 -67.44
CA VAL A 234 21.48 2.92 -66.81
C VAL A 234 21.10 2.95 -65.34
N PHE A 235 22.07 3.22 -64.48
CA PHE A 235 21.90 3.28 -63.03
C PHE A 235 21.42 4.65 -62.57
N HIS A 236 20.42 4.66 -61.69
CA HIS A 236 19.81 5.85 -61.11
C HIS A 236 19.88 5.80 -59.59
N ILE A 237 19.99 6.98 -58.98
CA ILE A 237 20.04 7.17 -57.53
C ILE A 237 19.12 8.35 -57.16
N GLU A 238 18.38 8.20 -56.07
CA GLU A 238 17.60 9.26 -55.43
C GLU A 238 17.83 9.23 -53.92
N ASP A 239 18.14 10.40 -53.32
CA ASP A 239 18.39 10.54 -51.89
C ASP A 239 17.18 11.21 -51.19
N PHE A 240 16.79 10.65 -50.05
CA PHE A 240 15.65 11.10 -49.25
C PHE A 240 16.06 11.32 -47.80
N ASN A 241 15.83 12.53 -47.31
CA ASN A 241 16.10 12.89 -45.92
C ASN A 241 14.88 12.67 -45.05
N ILE A 242 15.08 12.05 -43.89
CA ILE A 242 14.10 11.95 -42.83
C ILE A 242 14.66 12.55 -41.54
N GLN A 243 13.77 12.95 -40.65
CA GLN A 243 14.13 13.47 -39.33
C GLN A 243 13.74 12.45 -38.26
N VAL A 244 14.71 12.04 -37.44
CA VAL A 244 14.49 11.19 -36.27
C VAL A 244 14.81 12.01 -35.02
N LYS A 245 13.85 12.08 -34.11
CA LYS A 245 14.00 12.77 -32.84
C LYS A 245 14.56 11.81 -31.80
N VAL A 246 15.71 12.14 -31.23
CA VAL A 246 16.29 11.45 -30.09
C VAL A 246 15.80 12.10 -28.81
N VAL A 247 15.15 11.30 -27.95
CA VAL A 247 14.60 11.73 -26.66
C VAL A 247 15.32 11.03 -25.50
N LYS A 248 15.05 11.52 -24.29
CA LYS A 248 15.60 10.94 -23.05
C LYS A 248 15.11 9.51 -22.86
N LEU A 249 15.92 8.69 -22.21
CA LEU A 249 15.51 7.36 -21.80
C LEU A 249 14.47 7.48 -20.68
N LYS A 250 13.40 6.67 -20.76
CA LYS A 250 12.36 6.66 -19.72
C LYS A 250 12.93 6.24 -18.36
N ALA A 251 12.25 6.64 -17.29
CA ALA A 251 12.54 6.19 -15.94
C ALA A 251 11.25 5.70 -15.25
N LYS A 252 11.39 4.70 -14.38
CA LYS A 252 10.28 4.06 -13.67
C LYS A 252 10.60 4.00 -12.18
N ILE A 253 9.63 4.41 -11.36
CA ILE A 253 9.68 4.29 -9.90
C ILE A 253 8.78 3.13 -9.47
N GLU A 254 9.31 2.27 -8.60
CA GLU A 254 8.56 1.26 -7.85
C GLU A 254 8.52 1.68 -6.38
N VAL A 255 7.32 1.74 -5.77
CA VAL A 255 7.12 2.23 -4.40
C VAL A 255 6.78 1.07 -3.48
N TYR A 256 7.49 0.99 -2.35
CA TYR A 256 7.31 0.01 -1.29
C TYR A 256 7.00 0.75 0.01
N THR A 257 5.73 0.78 0.38
CA THR A 257 5.23 1.41 1.62
C THR A 257 4.38 0.40 2.38
N PRO A 258 4.34 0.45 3.73
CA PRO A 258 3.31 -0.27 4.47
C PRO A 258 1.91 0.19 4.02
N LEU A 259 0.94 -0.73 4.07
CA LEU A 259 -0.47 -0.42 3.80
C LEU A 259 -1.08 0.44 4.92
N THR A 260 -0.69 0.16 6.16
CA THR A 260 -1.19 0.84 7.35
C THR A 260 -0.06 1.15 8.33
N VAL A 261 -0.18 2.27 9.04
CA VAL A 261 0.69 2.70 10.15
C VAL A 261 -0.18 3.33 11.23
N LYS A 262 0.20 3.26 12.49
CA LYS A 262 -0.52 3.97 13.56
C LYS A 262 0.02 5.37 13.79
N TYR A 263 -0.82 6.26 14.29
CA TYR A 263 -0.46 7.63 14.66
C TYR A 263 0.81 7.68 15.51
N LYS A 264 1.73 8.60 15.17
CA LYS A 264 3.07 8.79 15.76
C LYS A 264 4.06 7.64 15.60
N ASN A 265 3.68 6.52 14.99
CA ASN A 265 4.64 5.45 14.73
C ASN A 265 5.64 5.86 13.65
N LEU A 266 6.85 5.33 13.76
CA LEU A 266 7.89 5.48 12.75
C LEU A 266 7.53 4.61 11.53
N THR A 267 7.59 5.19 10.34
CA THR A 267 7.34 4.46 9.08
C THR A 267 8.41 4.80 8.06
N THR A 268 8.78 3.79 7.27
CA THR A 268 9.73 3.90 6.18
C THR A 268 9.03 3.63 4.86
N VAL A 269 9.20 4.54 3.91
CA VAL A 269 8.86 4.33 2.50
C VAL A 269 10.14 4.09 1.74
N THR A 270 10.20 2.99 1.01
CA THR A 270 11.33 2.65 0.14
C THR A 270 10.88 2.73 -1.30
N VAL A 271 11.77 3.18 -2.19
CA VAL A 271 11.52 3.24 -3.62
C VAL A 271 12.66 2.59 -4.37
N LYS A 272 12.38 2.10 -5.57
CA LYS A 272 13.39 1.63 -6.52
C LYS A 272 13.22 2.37 -7.85
N LEU A 273 14.24 3.12 -8.25
CA LEU A 273 14.31 3.83 -9.52
C LEU A 273 15.07 2.98 -10.55
N LYS A 274 14.44 2.74 -11.69
CA LYS A 274 15.03 2.05 -12.84
C LYS A 274 14.93 2.90 -14.09
N ASP A 275 15.86 2.74 -15.02
CA ASP A 275 15.75 3.30 -16.37
C ASP A 275 14.84 2.47 -17.28
N GLY A 276 14.68 2.90 -18.53
CA GLY A 276 13.86 2.23 -19.55
C GLY A 276 14.35 0.83 -19.94
N ASN A 277 15.59 0.48 -19.57
CA ASN A 277 16.18 -0.84 -19.77
C ASN A 277 16.08 -1.72 -18.50
N ASN A 278 15.39 -1.25 -17.45
CA ASN A 278 15.30 -1.86 -16.12
C ASN A 278 16.60 -1.87 -15.31
N ASN A 279 17.61 -1.08 -15.70
CA ASN A 279 18.84 -0.93 -14.93
C ASN A 279 18.61 0.02 -13.74
N PRO A 280 19.21 -0.25 -12.57
CA PRO A 280 19.09 0.62 -11.42
C PRO A 280 19.75 1.98 -11.68
N VAL A 281 19.06 3.06 -11.29
CA VAL A 281 19.60 4.42 -11.41
C VAL A 281 20.14 4.88 -10.06
N SER A 282 21.45 5.01 -9.95
CA SER A 282 22.14 5.43 -8.71
C SER A 282 22.32 6.94 -8.60
N ASN A 283 22.50 7.43 -7.37
CA ASN A 283 22.75 8.82 -7.01
C ASN A 283 21.69 9.82 -7.52
N ALA A 284 20.46 9.35 -7.75
CA ALA A 284 19.34 10.18 -8.19
C ALA A 284 18.55 10.69 -6.98
N ASN A 285 18.27 11.98 -6.94
CA ASN A 285 17.46 12.59 -5.88
C ASN A 285 15.98 12.27 -6.07
N ILE A 286 15.37 11.70 -5.03
CA ILE A 286 13.96 11.34 -4.96
C ILE A 286 13.26 12.22 -3.93
N ASN A 287 12.21 12.90 -4.34
CA ASN A 287 11.35 13.69 -3.46
C ASN A 287 10.19 12.84 -2.96
N PHE A 288 9.92 12.90 -1.66
CA PHE A 288 8.85 12.17 -1.00
C PHE A 288 7.79 13.14 -0.47
N TYR A 289 6.53 12.82 -0.73
CA TYR A 289 5.39 13.60 -0.29
C TYR A 289 4.33 12.70 0.36
N LEU A 290 3.59 13.25 1.32
CA LEU A 290 2.35 12.68 1.83
C LEU A 290 1.21 13.65 1.47
N ASN A 291 0.33 13.23 0.56
CA ASN A 291 -0.53 14.10 -0.23
C ASN A 291 0.30 15.24 -0.85
N SER A 292 0.02 16.49 -0.48
CA SER A 292 0.75 17.67 -0.93
C SER A 292 1.88 18.11 0.02
N LYS A 293 2.06 17.45 1.17
CA LYS A 293 3.09 17.83 2.15
C LYS A 293 4.42 17.17 1.78
N PHE A 294 5.44 18.00 1.55
CA PHE A 294 6.81 17.53 1.37
C PHE A 294 7.36 16.92 2.66
N LEU A 295 7.87 15.69 2.58
CA LEU A 295 8.48 14.97 3.69
C LEU A 295 10.01 15.09 3.68
N GLY A 296 10.62 15.08 2.50
CA GLY A 296 12.07 15.14 2.35
C GLY A 296 12.57 14.63 1.00
N VAL A 297 13.89 14.66 0.84
CA VAL A 297 14.61 14.16 -0.33
C VAL A 297 15.66 13.14 0.11
N ASN A 298 15.84 12.06 -0.66
CA ASN A 298 16.95 11.14 -0.47
C ASN A 298 17.50 10.66 -1.83
N SER A 299 18.77 10.29 -1.87
CA SER A 299 19.43 9.83 -3.10
C SER A 299 19.40 8.31 -3.21
N THR A 300 19.24 7.80 -4.43
CA THR A 300 19.30 6.35 -4.68
C THR A 300 20.70 5.79 -4.51
N ASN A 301 20.80 4.56 -3.98
CA ASN A 301 22.06 3.81 -3.88
C ASN A 301 22.42 3.11 -5.20
N ASN A 302 23.48 2.28 -5.20
CA ASN A 302 23.91 1.51 -6.39
C ASN A 302 22.88 0.52 -6.93
N ASN A 303 21.90 0.11 -6.11
CA ASN A 303 20.80 -0.77 -6.50
C ASN A 303 19.56 0.02 -6.96
N GLY A 304 19.67 1.36 -7.08
CA GLY A 304 18.58 2.24 -7.46
C GLY A 304 17.59 2.50 -6.34
N GLU A 305 17.93 2.20 -5.09
CA GLU A 305 17.01 2.24 -3.96
C GLU A 305 17.22 3.49 -3.10
N ALA A 306 16.14 4.16 -2.72
CA ALA A 306 16.13 5.26 -1.76
C ALA A 306 15.01 5.03 -0.74
N SER A 307 15.24 5.39 0.52
CA SER A 307 14.24 5.25 1.58
C SER A 307 14.11 6.54 2.38
N LEU A 308 12.90 6.87 2.81
CA LEU A 308 12.64 7.95 3.75
C LEU A 308 11.87 7.42 4.96
N THR A 309 12.40 7.67 6.14
CA THR A 309 11.76 7.35 7.42
C THR A 309 11.16 8.61 8.02
N PHE A 310 9.89 8.56 8.43
CA PHE A 310 9.19 9.68 9.08
C PHE A 310 8.23 9.18 10.16
N ASN A 311 7.87 10.05 11.10
CA ASN A 311 6.82 9.79 12.09
C ASN A 311 5.45 10.08 11.46
N ALA A 312 4.51 9.15 11.58
CA ALA A 312 3.12 9.31 11.13
C ALA A 312 2.31 10.23 12.06
N ASP A 313 2.80 11.45 12.30
CA ASP A 313 2.14 12.50 13.12
C ASP A 313 1.12 13.28 12.29
N PHE A 314 0.15 12.54 11.74
CA PHE A 314 -0.96 13.06 10.96
C PHE A 314 -2.25 12.44 11.47
N LYS A 315 -3.38 13.15 11.34
CA LYS A 315 -4.67 12.62 11.75
C LYS A 315 -4.94 11.26 11.08
N PRO A 316 -5.57 10.30 11.77
CA PRO A 316 -5.95 9.05 11.15
C PRO A 316 -6.81 9.25 9.89
N GLY A 317 -6.50 8.50 8.84
CA GLY A 317 -7.08 8.66 7.51
C GLY A 317 -6.22 8.02 6.41
N VAL A 318 -6.70 8.08 5.17
CA VAL A 318 -5.96 7.56 4.00
C VAL A 318 -5.19 8.70 3.35
N TYR A 319 -3.91 8.46 3.10
CA TYR A 319 -2.98 9.41 2.49
C TYR A 319 -2.34 8.81 1.24
N GLU A 320 -2.10 9.63 0.23
CA GLU A 320 -1.30 9.29 -0.94
C GLU A 320 0.17 9.57 -0.64
N VAL A 321 1.00 8.53 -0.65
CA VAL A 321 2.46 8.66 -0.69
C VAL A 321 2.85 8.92 -2.14
N LYS A 322 3.24 10.15 -2.46
CA LYS A 322 3.67 10.55 -3.81
C LYS A 322 5.20 10.64 -3.85
N ILE A 323 5.78 10.01 -4.84
CA ILE A 323 7.23 9.95 -5.09
C ILE A 323 7.51 10.64 -6.42
N GLU A 324 8.50 11.53 -6.43
CA GLU A 324 8.90 12.25 -7.64
C GLU A 324 10.41 12.17 -7.87
N TYR A 325 10.77 11.77 -9.09
CA TYR A 325 12.09 11.94 -9.67
C TYR A 325 12.00 13.00 -10.77
N SER A 326 12.71 14.12 -10.62
CA SER A 326 12.65 15.25 -11.56
C SER A 326 13.33 14.98 -12.92
N GLY A 327 13.91 13.80 -13.12
CA GLY A 327 14.69 13.46 -14.31
C GLY A 327 16.15 13.90 -14.20
N SER A 328 16.91 13.63 -15.27
CA SER A 328 18.30 14.08 -15.42
C SER A 328 18.54 14.58 -16.84
N LYS A 329 19.82 14.77 -17.21
CA LYS A 329 20.20 15.09 -18.59
C LYS A 329 19.73 14.00 -19.56
N LEU A 330 19.86 12.73 -19.18
CA LEU A 330 19.61 11.57 -20.05
C LEU A 330 18.34 10.79 -19.70
N LEU A 331 17.79 10.97 -18.50
CA LEU A 331 16.58 10.28 -18.04
C LEU A 331 15.40 11.23 -17.93
N GLU A 332 14.22 10.75 -18.33
CA GLU A 332 12.96 11.45 -18.12
C GLU A 332 12.59 11.53 -16.63
N ALA A 333 11.76 12.53 -16.30
CA ALA A 333 11.13 12.59 -14.99
C ALA A 333 10.16 11.41 -14.81
N SER A 334 9.99 10.97 -13.57
CA SER A 334 9.10 9.86 -13.23
C SER A 334 8.39 10.15 -11.93
N THR A 335 7.13 9.75 -11.84
CA THR A 335 6.32 9.89 -10.63
C THR A 335 5.58 8.60 -10.36
N ALA A 336 5.45 8.23 -9.09
CA ALA A 336 4.64 7.10 -8.66
C ALA A 336 3.93 7.45 -7.36
N SER A 337 2.82 6.78 -7.09
CA SER A 337 2.12 6.91 -5.82
C SER A 337 1.62 5.59 -5.27
N ALA A 338 1.42 5.56 -3.97
CA ALA A 338 0.85 4.44 -3.23
C ALA A 338 0.01 4.97 -2.05
N ASN A 339 -0.99 4.22 -1.61
CA ASN A 339 -1.80 4.62 -0.46
C ASN A 339 -1.17 4.15 0.86
N LEU A 340 -1.24 5.00 1.87
CA LEU A 340 -0.88 4.72 3.26
C LEU A 340 -2.06 5.10 4.16
N THR A 341 -2.57 4.15 4.94
CA THR A 341 -3.61 4.43 5.94
C THR A 341 -2.94 4.70 7.29
N ILE A 342 -3.29 5.81 7.92
CA ILE A 342 -2.88 6.13 9.28
C ILE A 342 -4.04 5.77 10.20
N ASP A 343 -3.82 4.84 11.13
CA ASP A 343 -4.79 4.39 12.13
C ASP A 343 -4.59 5.12 13.47
N LYS A 344 -5.62 5.09 14.31
CA LYS A 344 -5.50 5.60 15.69
C LYS A 344 -4.45 4.80 16.47
N ALA A 345 -3.65 5.49 17.27
CA ALA A 345 -2.78 4.84 18.25
C ALA A 345 -3.63 4.24 19.38
N LEU A 346 -3.25 3.07 19.88
CA LEU A 346 -3.87 2.48 21.06
C LEU A 346 -3.42 3.24 22.31
N THR A 347 -4.26 3.23 23.35
CA THR A 347 -3.93 3.83 24.65
C THR A 347 -3.94 2.80 25.76
N LYS A 348 -3.13 3.06 26.79
CA LYS A 348 -3.06 2.32 28.04
C LYS A 348 -3.39 3.30 29.16
N ILE A 349 -4.26 2.88 30.08
CA ILE A 349 -4.67 3.70 31.22
C ILE A 349 -4.43 2.91 32.50
N PHE A 350 -3.94 3.59 33.53
CA PHE A 350 -3.59 3.00 34.81
C PHE A 350 -4.11 3.87 35.95
N ILE A 351 -4.69 3.25 36.98
CA ILE A 351 -5.15 3.96 38.18
C ILE A 351 -4.07 3.80 39.26
N ASN A 352 -3.43 4.91 39.61
CA ASN A 352 -2.40 4.99 40.64
C ASN A 352 -3.06 5.44 41.96
N THR A 353 -3.59 4.49 42.72
CA THR A 353 -4.10 4.72 44.09
C THR A 353 -3.10 4.20 45.11
N LEU A 354 -2.43 5.11 45.81
CA LEU A 354 -1.41 4.79 46.82
C LEU A 354 -1.97 4.64 48.24
N GLU A 355 -3.07 5.32 48.55
CA GLU A 355 -3.60 5.42 49.93
C GLU A 355 -5.03 4.87 50.04
N ALA A 356 -5.33 4.27 51.20
CA ALA A 356 -6.70 3.92 51.57
C ALA A 356 -7.53 5.21 51.75
N GLY A 357 -8.74 5.22 51.20
CA GLY A 357 -9.68 6.31 51.43
C GLY A 357 -10.22 6.24 52.86
N LYS A 358 -10.85 7.33 53.31
CA LYS A 358 -11.59 7.35 54.58
C LYS A 358 -12.95 7.97 54.37
N VAL A 359 -13.99 7.41 55.00
CA VAL A 359 -15.37 7.90 54.87
C VAL A 359 -15.41 9.41 55.17
N ASN A 360 -16.08 10.16 54.30
CA ASN A 360 -16.23 11.62 54.33
C ASN A 360 -14.92 12.44 54.24
N LYS A 361 -13.78 11.83 53.89
CA LYS A 361 -12.52 12.55 53.63
C LYS A 361 -12.21 12.54 52.13
N GLU A 362 -11.86 13.69 51.57
CA GLU A 362 -11.38 13.74 50.19
C GLU A 362 -10.10 12.92 50.04
N THR A 363 -10.09 12.10 48.99
CA THR A 363 -9.01 11.19 48.62
C THR A 363 -8.63 11.47 47.18
N LEU A 364 -7.34 11.73 46.94
CA LEU A 364 -6.82 12.01 45.61
C LEU A 364 -6.60 10.69 44.86
N ILE A 365 -7.24 10.55 43.70
CA ILE A 365 -7.05 9.42 42.78
C ILE A 365 -6.30 9.95 41.56
N LYS A 366 -5.14 9.36 41.27
CA LYS A 366 -4.35 9.68 40.08
C LYS A 366 -4.56 8.62 39.01
N VAL A 367 -4.68 9.05 37.77
CA VAL A 367 -4.82 8.16 36.61
C VAL A 367 -3.79 8.55 35.56
N ASN A 368 -3.01 7.60 35.08
CA ASN A 368 -2.01 7.83 34.03
C ASN A 368 -2.52 7.24 32.71
N LEU A 369 -2.50 8.06 31.66
CA LEU A 369 -2.88 7.69 30.30
C LEU A 369 -1.67 7.85 29.37
N THR A 370 -1.26 6.74 28.77
CA THR A 370 -0.18 6.69 27.79
C THR A 370 -0.66 6.07 26.48
N ASP A 371 0.06 6.30 25.39
CA ASP A 371 -0.13 5.55 24.16
C ASP A 371 0.58 4.18 24.22
N GLU A 372 0.45 3.39 23.16
CA GLU A 372 1.08 2.06 23.10
C GLU A 372 2.62 2.09 23.12
N TYR A 373 3.21 3.24 22.80
CA TYR A 373 4.66 3.52 22.83
C TYR A 373 5.12 4.11 24.17
N ASN A 374 4.21 4.19 25.15
CA ASN A 374 4.42 4.77 26.49
C ASN A 374 4.65 6.29 26.49
N ASN A 375 4.29 7.00 25.42
CA ASN A 375 4.27 8.46 25.45
C ASN A 375 3.01 8.95 26.19
N PRO A 376 3.11 10.05 26.94
CA PRO A 376 1.95 10.62 27.62
C PRO A 376 0.92 11.16 26.62
N VAL A 377 -0.35 10.87 26.86
CA VAL A 377 -1.47 11.46 26.10
C VAL A 377 -1.98 12.65 26.89
N SER A 378 -1.55 13.86 26.51
CA SER A 378 -1.91 15.10 27.21
C SER A 378 -3.26 15.66 26.76
N LYS A 379 -3.89 16.45 27.64
CA LYS A 379 -5.17 17.15 27.42
C LYS A 379 -6.32 16.23 27.00
N ALA A 380 -6.24 14.95 27.37
CA ALA A 380 -7.28 13.96 27.12
C ALA A 380 -8.29 13.96 28.27
N SER A 381 -9.59 13.90 27.94
CA SER A 381 -10.64 13.82 28.96
C SER A 381 -10.81 12.39 29.47
N VAL A 382 -10.59 12.21 30.77
CA VAL A 382 -10.73 10.92 31.46
C VAL A 382 -11.89 11.01 32.44
N LYS A 383 -12.77 10.01 32.40
CA LYS A 383 -13.90 9.85 33.32
C LYS A 383 -13.56 8.81 34.37
N LEU A 384 -13.74 9.12 35.65
CA LEU A 384 -13.60 8.20 36.76
C LEU A 384 -14.99 7.88 37.34
N TYR A 385 -15.35 6.61 37.29
CA TYR A 385 -16.56 6.07 37.90
C TYR A 385 -16.19 5.45 39.25
N ALA A 386 -16.85 5.93 40.32
CA ALA A 386 -16.72 5.41 41.68
C ALA A 386 -18.12 5.36 42.31
N GLU A 387 -18.64 4.14 42.54
CA GLU A 387 -20.03 3.92 42.97
C GLU A 387 -21.04 4.63 42.04
N ASN A 388 -21.77 5.63 42.56
CA ASN A 388 -22.76 6.43 41.83
C ASN A 388 -22.21 7.80 41.38
N GLN A 389 -20.91 8.06 41.55
CA GLN A 389 -20.27 9.32 41.17
C GLN A 389 -19.48 9.15 39.87
N ILE A 390 -19.57 10.16 39.01
CA ILE A 390 -18.77 10.29 37.79
C ILE A 390 -18.00 11.60 37.92
N LEU A 391 -16.68 11.51 37.91
CA LEU A 391 -15.77 12.65 37.91
C LEU A 391 -15.07 12.71 36.54
N GLU A 392 -14.76 13.91 36.08
CA GLU A 392 -14.07 14.14 34.79
C GLU A 392 -12.88 15.08 35.01
N SER A 393 -11.75 14.75 34.38
CA SER A 393 -10.51 15.52 34.51
C SER A 393 -9.69 15.38 33.23
N LEU A 394 -8.90 16.40 32.92
CA LEU A 394 -7.99 16.39 31.76
C LEU A 394 -6.61 15.91 32.19
N THR A 395 -5.97 15.12 31.35
CA THR A 395 -4.57 14.75 31.56
C THR A 395 -3.63 15.95 31.37
N ASN A 396 -2.59 16.05 32.20
CA ASN A 396 -1.52 17.02 32.05
C ASN A 396 -0.50 16.60 30.97
N ASP A 397 0.60 17.36 30.80
CA ASP A 397 1.64 17.06 29.81
C ASP A 397 2.41 15.74 30.07
N PHE A 398 2.30 15.19 31.27
CA PHE A 398 2.82 13.87 31.66
C PHE A 398 1.77 12.75 31.54
N GLY A 399 0.58 13.06 31.01
CA GLY A 399 -0.49 12.07 30.83
C GLY A 399 -1.24 11.75 32.13
N GLU A 400 -1.08 12.54 33.19
CA GLU A 400 -1.73 12.28 34.48
C GLU A 400 -3.01 13.11 34.64
N ALA A 401 -4.10 12.47 35.05
CA ALA A 401 -5.35 13.10 35.45
C ALA A 401 -5.59 12.87 36.95
N GLU A 402 -5.97 13.94 37.65
CA GLU A 402 -6.21 13.92 39.10
C GLU A 402 -7.70 14.10 39.41
N PHE A 403 -8.21 13.30 40.36
CA PHE A 403 -9.61 13.29 40.78
C PHE A 403 -9.72 13.39 42.30
N ASN A 404 -10.51 14.32 42.81
CA ASN A 404 -10.85 14.41 44.23
C ASN A 404 -12.12 13.60 44.51
N TYR A 405 -11.97 12.43 45.10
CA TYR A 405 -13.08 11.53 45.43
C TYR A 405 -13.36 11.52 46.94
N LYS A 406 -14.64 11.65 47.31
CA LYS A 406 -15.08 11.64 48.72
C LYS A 406 -16.01 10.43 48.95
N PRO A 407 -15.51 9.32 49.49
CA PRO A 407 -16.33 8.13 49.72
C PRO A 407 -17.32 8.35 50.85
N LEU A 408 -18.55 7.86 50.66
CA LEU A 408 -19.66 8.03 51.62
C LEU A 408 -19.90 6.79 52.50
N ALA A 409 -19.32 5.64 52.14
CA ALA A 409 -19.41 4.38 52.85
C ALA A 409 -18.05 3.69 52.96
N LYS A 410 -17.86 2.89 54.01
CA LYS A 410 -16.68 2.06 54.25
C LYS A 410 -16.72 0.81 53.36
N GLY A 411 -15.56 0.23 53.08
CA GLY A 411 -15.45 -1.04 52.35
C GLY A 411 -14.62 -0.94 51.09
N LYS A 412 -14.79 -1.89 50.18
CA LYS A 412 -14.04 -1.94 48.91
C LYS A 412 -14.89 -1.33 47.81
N ILE A 413 -14.38 -0.25 47.21
CA ILE A 413 -15.03 0.45 46.10
C ILE A 413 -14.28 0.14 44.82
N GLN A 414 -14.99 -0.34 43.81
CA GLN A 414 -14.44 -0.53 42.48
C GLN A 414 -14.40 0.82 41.74
N LEU A 415 -13.23 1.17 41.27
CA LEU A 415 -12.98 2.33 40.42
C LEU A 415 -12.90 1.87 38.96
N LYS A 416 -13.52 2.64 38.06
CA LYS A 416 -13.31 2.50 36.61
C LYS A 416 -12.86 3.84 36.05
N ALA A 417 -11.63 3.90 35.55
CA ALA A 417 -11.17 5.02 34.74
C ALA A 417 -11.43 4.69 33.27
N LEU A 418 -12.04 5.62 32.53
CA LEU A 418 -12.41 5.48 31.12
C LEU A 418 -11.88 6.67 30.33
N TYR A 419 -11.15 6.37 29.28
CA TYR A 419 -10.85 7.29 28.20
C TYR A 419 -11.63 6.85 26.96
N GLU A 420 -12.54 7.69 26.45
CA GLU A 420 -13.41 7.37 25.31
C GLU A 420 -12.67 7.41 23.95
N GLY A 421 -11.41 7.84 23.93
CA GLY A 421 -10.66 8.06 22.70
C GLY A 421 -10.89 9.46 22.13
N ASN A 422 -10.14 9.80 21.08
CA ASN A 422 -10.30 11.04 20.33
C ASN A 422 -10.00 10.80 18.83
N GLU A 423 -9.75 11.86 18.06
CA GLU A 423 -9.41 11.76 16.63
C GLU A 423 -8.19 10.87 16.38
N ASN A 424 -7.16 10.93 17.24
CA ASN A 424 -5.86 10.31 17.03
C ASN A 424 -5.62 9.04 17.86
N TYR A 425 -6.37 8.86 18.95
CA TYR A 425 -6.14 7.82 19.93
C TYR A 425 -7.41 7.00 20.18
N SER A 426 -7.25 5.69 20.36
CA SER A 426 -8.34 4.76 20.67
C SER A 426 -8.73 4.82 22.15
N SER A 427 -9.96 4.42 22.46
CA SER A 427 -10.47 4.33 23.83
C SER A 427 -9.72 3.29 24.66
N SER A 428 -9.60 3.52 25.96
CA SER A 428 -9.09 2.53 26.92
C SER A 428 -9.78 2.70 28.28
N TYR A 429 -9.75 1.66 29.11
CA TYR A 429 -10.25 1.72 30.47
C TYR A 429 -9.39 0.89 31.42
N ALA A 430 -9.42 1.25 32.70
CA ALA A 430 -8.78 0.50 33.77
C ALA A 430 -9.75 0.33 34.93
N LEU A 431 -9.58 -0.78 35.65
CA LEU A 431 -10.30 -1.08 36.87
C LEU A 431 -9.30 -1.14 38.02
N SER A 432 -9.69 -0.60 39.17
CA SER A 432 -8.94 -0.73 40.42
C SER A 432 -9.92 -0.85 41.59
N ILE A 433 -9.42 -1.17 42.76
CA ILE A 433 -10.20 -1.19 44.00
C ILE A 433 -9.52 -0.29 45.01
N ILE A 434 -10.27 0.66 45.57
CA ILE A 434 -9.85 1.42 46.74
C ILE A 434 -10.53 0.86 47.98
N THR A 435 -9.78 0.72 49.06
CA THR A 435 -10.34 0.37 50.38
C THR A 435 -10.61 1.65 51.14
N VAL A 436 -11.83 1.80 51.65
CA VAL A 436 -12.28 2.95 52.44
C VAL A 436 -12.42 2.54 53.90
N GLU A 437 -11.62 3.19 54.75
CA GLU A 437 -11.68 3.04 56.19
C GLU A 437 -12.91 3.75 56.78
N PRO A 438 -13.59 3.12 57.76
CA PRO A 438 -14.67 3.78 58.49
C PRO A 438 -14.18 4.93 59.37
N ILE A 439 -15.11 5.79 59.78
CA ILE A 439 -14.91 6.73 60.88
C ILE A 439 -14.88 5.93 62.19
N LYS A 440 -13.82 6.05 62.98
CA LYS A 440 -13.68 5.29 64.23
C LYS A 440 -14.70 5.78 65.27
N THR A 441 -15.26 4.86 66.05
CA THR A 441 -16.19 5.19 67.15
C THR A 441 -15.61 4.88 68.52
N ARG A 442 -16.08 5.63 69.52
CA ARG A 442 -15.81 5.43 70.95
C ARG A 442 -17.14 5.28 71.66
N LEU A 443 -17.27 4.17 72.37
CA LEU A 443 -18.46 3.86 73.16
C LEU A 443 -18.10 3.94 74.64
N ASN A 444 -18.84 4.75 75.39
CA ASN A 444 -18.68 4.88 76.83
C ASN A 444 -19.94 4.38 77.53
N LEU A 445 -19.80 3.50 78.52
CA LEU A 445 -20.91 2.96 79.29
C LEU A 445 -20.85 3.46 80.72
N ILE A 446 -21.91 4.14 81.15
CA ILE A 446 -22.10 4.63 82.52
C ILE A 446 -23.25 3.83 83.14
N ALA A 447 -22.99 3.22 84.29
CA ALA A 447 -24.01 2.53 85.07
C ALA A 447 -24.12 3.17 86.45
N GLN A 448 -25.34 3.42 86.90
CA GLN A 448 -25.59 3.93 88.25
C GLN A 448 -25.60 2.75 89.25
N GLN A 449 -25.13 2.99 90.48
CA GLN A 449 -25.29 2.03 91.56
C GLN A 449 -26.78 1.86 91.88
N PHE A 450 -27.20 0.63 92.20
CA PHE A 450 -28.60 0.30 92.46
C PHE A 450 -28.73 -0.55 93.73
N LEU A 451 -29.90 -0.45 94.37
CA LEU A 451 -30.30 -1.32 95.49
C LEU A 451 -30.97 -2.58 94.94
N GLN A 452 -30.80 -3.71 95.64
CA GLN A 452 -31.41 -4.98 95.26
C GLN A 452 -32.93 -4.85 95.06
N GLY A 453 -33.43 -5.30 93.90
CA GLY A 453 -34.85 -5.22 93.53
C GLY A 453 -35.28 -3.94 92.80
N ASN A 454 -34.41 -2.92 92.72
CA ASN A 454 -34.66 -1.71 91.94
C ASN A 454 -34.31 -1.90 90.45
N GLN A 455 -34.81 -0.97 89.64
CA GLN A 455 -34.44 -0.85 88.24
C GLN A 455 -32.97 -0.47 88.09
N ILE A 456 -32.22 -1.24 87.31
CA ILE A 456 -30.86 -0.92 86.88
C ILE A 456 -30.99 0.05 85.70
N LYS A 457 -30.36 1.22 85.81
CA LYS A 457 -30.26 2.20 84.73
C LYS A 457 -28.85 2.27 84.21
N VAL A 458 -28.69 1.98 82.93
CA VAL A 458 -27.42 2.14 82.20
C VAL A 458 -27.59 3.13 81.08
N LYS A 459 -26.57 3.94 80.86
CA LYS A 459 -26.50 4.95 79.80
C LYS A 459 -25.22 4.72 79.01
N ALA A 460 -25.35 4.47 77.72
CA ALA A 460 -24.25 4.44 76.79
C ALA A 460 -24.20 5.75 76.00
N VAL A 461 -23.00 6.24 75.72
CA VAL A 461 -22.73 7.41 74.88
C VAL A 461 -21.80 6.99 73.76
N LEU A 462 -22.26 7.08 72.52
CA LEU A 462 -21.50 6.76 71.31
C LEU A 462 -21.07 8.07 70.63
N LYS A 463 -19.76 8.25 70.49
CA LYS A 463 -19.15 9.39 69.78
C LYS A 463 -18.21 8.90 68.70
N ASP A 464 -18.01 9.70 67.66
CA ASP A 464 -16.99 9.45 66.66
C ASP A 464 -15.57 9.88 67.14
N GLU A 465 -14.56 9.67 66.29
CA GLU A 465 -13.18 10.07 66.56
C GLU A 465 -12.97 11.59 66.66
N PHE A 466 -13.90 12.39 66.14
CA PHE A 466 -13.91 13.85 66.22
C PHE A 466 -14.74 14.37 67.42
N ASN A 467 -15.25 13.47 68.27
CA ASN A 467 -16.13 13.74 69.41
C ASN A 467 -17.57 14.16 69.05
N ASN A 468 -18.00 14.00 67.80
CA ASN A 468 -19.39 14.23 67.43
C ASN A 468 -20.28 13.07 67.92
N PRO A 469 -21.51 13.35 68.38
CA PRO A 469 -22.46 12.31 68.73
C PRO A 469 -22.87 11.49 67.50
N VAL A 470 -22.94 10.17 67.63
CA VAL A 470 -23.45 9.29 66.57
C VAL A 470 -24.90 8.95 66.87
N SER A 471 -25.83 9.60 66.18
CA SER A 471 -27.27 9.44 66.37
C SER A 471 -27.85 8.24 65.62
N ASN A 472 -28.99 7.72 66.10
CA ASN A 472 -29.75 6.61 65.51
C ASN A 472 -28.92 5.32 65.31
N ALA A 473 -27.88 5.13 66.12
CA ALA A 473 -27.07 3.93 66.13
C ALA A 473 -27.69 2.90 67.06
N SER A 474 -27.85 1.66 66.58
CA SER A 474 -28.34 0.54 67.38
C SER A 474 -27.25 0.00 68.30
N LEU A 475 -27.41 0.20 69.60
CA LEU A 475 -26.53 -0.32 70.65
C LEU A 475 -27.16 -1.56 71.28
N LYS A 476 -26.47 -2.70 71.23
CA LYS A 476 -26.89 -3.93 71.88
C LYS A 476 -26.35 -3.97 73.31
N PHE A 477 -27.23 -3.91 74.29
CA PHE A 477 -26.90 -4.10 75.70
C PHE A 477 -27.07 -5.57 76.08
N THR A 478 -26.06 -6.16 76.70
CA THR A 478 -26.09 -7.53 77.23
C THR A 478 -25.70 -7.49 78.71
N PHE A 479 -26.60 -7.95 79.57
CA PHE A 479 -26.34 -8.13 81.00
C PHE A 479 -25.92 -9.57 81.23
N LEU A 480 -24.75 -9.77 81.83
CA LEU A 480 -24.18 -11.07 82.13
C LEU A 480 -24.12 -11.30 83.64
N LEU A 481 -24.60 -12.46 84.08
CA LEU A 481 -24.43 -12.97 85.45
C LEU A 481 -23.52 -14.19 85.38
N ASN A 482 -22.38 -14.15 86.08
CA ASN A 482 -21.35 -15.21 86.03
C ASN A 482 -20.95 -15.56 84.58
N GLU A 483 -20.69 -14.55 83.74
CA GLU A 483 -20.34 -14.66 82.32
C GLU A 483 -21.42 -15.31 81.41
N LYS A 484 -22.66 -15.50 81.90
CA LYS A 484 -23.80 -15.95 81.08
C LYS A 484 -24.79 -14.81 80.82
N PRO A 485 -25.23 -14.59 79.57
CA PRO A 485 -26.20 -13.55 79.25
C PRO A 485 -27.56 -13.87 79.90
N ILE A 486 -28.10 -12.92 80.65
CA ILE A 486 -29.40 -13.03 81.34
C ILE A 486 -30.45 -12.04 80.81
N TYR A 487 -30.01 -10.99 80.11
CA TYR A 487 -30.88 -10.01 79.47
C TYR A 487 -30.15 -9.36 78.30
N GLU A 488 -30.84 -9.24 77.17
CA GLU A 488 -30.32 -8.55 75.99
C GLU A 488 -31.39 -7.64 75.39
N GLU A 489 -31.02 -6.40 75.06
CA GLU A 489 -31.92 -5.47 74.40
C GLU A 489 -31.12 -4.49 73.53
N ALA A 490 -31.70 -4.08 72.40
CA ALA A 490 -31.14 -3.04 71.55
C ALA A 490 -31.85 -1.71 71.81
N SER A 491 -31.07 -0.63 71.85
CA SER A 491 -31.61 0.73 71.96
C SER A 491 -30.89 1.65 70.99
N LEU A 492 -31.63 2.60 70.42
CA LEU A 492 -31.11 3.58 69.46
C LEU A 492 -30.56 4.80 70.20
N THR A 493 -29.43 5.32 69.75
CA THR A 493 -28.92 6.59 70.25
C THR A 493 -29.79 7.76 69.80
N ASN A 494 -29.99 8.74 70.69
CA ASN A 494 -30.63 10.01 70.35
C ASN A 494 -29.66 10.96 69.60
N ASN A 495 -30.07 12.22 69.37
CA ASN A 495 -29.24 13.23 68.69
C ASN A 495 -27.94 13.57 69.45
N ASP A 496 -27.90 13.33 70.77
CA ASP A 496 -26.72 13.52 71.61
C ASP A 496 -25.82 12.27 71.65
N GLY A 497 -26.14 11.23 70.86
CA GLY A 497 -25.39 9.98 70.81
C GLY A 497 -25.63 9.08 72.02
N GLU A 498 -26.70 9.33 72.79
CA GLU A 498 -26.98 8.64 74.03
C GLU A 498 -28.08 7.59 73.85
N ALA A 499 -27.86 6.39 74.38
CA ALA A 499 -28.91 5.38 74.55
C ALA A 499 -28.97 4.97 76.02
N SER A 500 -30.17 4.98 76.60
CA SER A 500 -30.38 4.54 77.98
C SER A 500 -31.25 3.30 78.00
N LEU A 501 -30.96 2.40 78.93
CA LEU A 501 -31.73 1.19 79.14
C LEU A 501 -32.02 1.00 80.63
N THR A 502 -33.26 0.60 80.92
CA THR A 502 -33.74 0.35 82.28
C THR A 502 -34.27 -1.07 82.37
N CYS A 503 -33.67 -1.91 83.21
CA CYS A 503 -34.12 -3.30 83.38
C CYS A 503 -34.27 -3.65 84.87
N LYS A 504 -35.18 -4.58 85.19
CA LYS A 504 -35.36 -5.12 86.55
C LYS A 504 -34.82 -6.54 86.58
N LEU A 505 -33.72 -6.76 87.29
CA LEU A 505 -33.07 -8.07 87.42
C LEU A 505 -33.17 -8.56 88.87
N SER A 506 -33.73 -9.76 89.07
CA SER A 506 -33.87 -10.40 90.38
C SER A 506 -32.64 -11.26 90.68
N SER A 507 -31.46 -10.65 90.77
CA SER A 507 -30.18 -11.35 90.98
C SER A 507 -29.39 -10.74 92.14
N THR A 508 -28.71 -11.58 92.91
CA THR A 508 -27.80 -11.23 94.02
C THR A 508 -26.32 -11.22 93.62
N GLY A 509 -26.00 -11.58 92.37
CA GLY A 509 -24.61 -11.77 91.92
C GLY A 509 -24.05 -10.58 91.13
N PHE A 510 -22.74 -10.64 90.85
CA PHE A 510 -22.04 -9.66 90.04
C PHE A 510 -22.62 -9.60 88.62
N ILE A 511 -23.11 -8.41 88.22
CA ILE A 511 -23.65 -8.20 86.88
C ILE A 511 -22.63 -7.39 86.07
N LYS A 512 -22.15 -7.98 84.97
CA LYS A 512 -21.35 -7.29 83.96
C LYS A 512 -22.31 -6.81 82.88
N VAL A 513 -22.32 -5.52 82.61
CA VAL A 513 -23.08 -4.94 81.50
C VAL A 513 -22.11 -4.69 80.37
N LYS A 514 -22.36 -5.33 79.22
CA LYS A 514 -21.67 -5.08 77.97
C LYS A 514 -22.59 -4.28 77.05
N VAL A 515 -22.04 -3.32 76.34
CA VAL A 515 -22.73 -2.64 75.24
C VAL A 515 -21.86 -2.76 73.98
N ASP A 516 -22.48 -3.20 72.89
CA ASP A 516 -21.83 -3.41 71.60
C ASP A 516 -22.51 -2.54 70.54
N PHE A 517 -21.71 -1.80 69.80
CA PHE A 517 -22.08 -1.19 68.53
C PHE A 517 -21.41 -1.99 67.40
N GLN A 518 -22.21 -2.63 66.54
CA GLN A 518 -21.71 -3.45 65.43
C GLN A 518 -21.14 -2.63 64.25
N GLY A 519 -21.12 -1.29 64.36
CA GLY A 519 -20.75 -0.40 63.27
C GLY A 519 -21.92 -0.09 62.34
N SER A 520 -21.66 0.73 61.32
CA SER A 520 -22.60 1.02 60.23
C SER A 520 -21.86 1.15 58.90
N GLU A 521 -22.54 1.57 57.83
CA GLU A 521 -21.91 1.92 56.54
C GLU A 521 -20.81 2.98 56.68
N LYS A 522 -20.89 3.86 57.68
CA LYS A 522 -19.93 4.95 57.89
C LYS A 522 -18.96 4.73 59.04
N PHE A 523 -19.42 4.03 60.08
CA PHE A 523 -18.76 3.98 61.38
C PHE A 523 -18.18 2.59 61.68
N SER A 524 -17.06 2.57 62.41
CA SER A 524 -16.46 1.33 62.92
C SER A 524 -17.28 0.78 64.08
N GLU A 525 -17.16 -0.53 64.32
CA GLU A 525 -17.65 -1.14 65.55
C GLU A 525 -16.91 -0.60 66.78
N SER A 526 -17.58 -0.66 67.93
CA SER A 526 -17.00 -0.35 69.24
C SER A 526 -17.78 -1.07 70.34
N SER A 527 -17.11 -1.36 71.45
CA SER A 527 -17.75 -2.00 72.61
C SER A 527 -17.28 -1.35 73.90
N ALA A 528 -18.11 -1.41 74.93
CA ALA A 528 -17.76 -1.03 76.28
C ALA A 528 -18.37 -2.00 77.28
N SER A 529 -17.76 -2.13 78.44
CA SER A 529 -18.33 -2.92 79.52
C SER A 529 -18.06 -2.28 80.87
N THR A 530 -18.99 -2.46 81.79
CA THR A 530 -18.82 -2.08 83.20
C THR A 530 -19.43 -3.15 84.08
N SER A 531 -19.01 -3.19 85.34
CA SER A 531 -19.57 -4.10 86.34
C SER A 531 -20.34 -3.30 87.37
N ILE A 532 -21.51 -3.79 87.73
CA ILE A 532 -22.37 -3.19 88.75
C ILE A 532 -22.55 -4.16 89.92
N TYR A 533 -22.54 -3.59 91.12
CA TYR A 533 -22.74 -4.31 92.38
C TYR A 533 -24.07 -3.87 92.99
N PRO A 534 -24.90 -4.80 93.51
CA PRO A 534 -26.01 -4.41 94.35
C PRO A 534 -25.44 -3.78 95.63
N SER A 535 -25.76 -2.51 95.89
CA SER A 535 -25.40 -1.86 97.14
C SER A 535 -26.25 -2.46 98.26
N ALA A 536 -25.62 -3.07 99.26
CA ALA A 536 -26.30 -3.42 100.50
C ALA A 536 -26.62 -2.12 101.25
N ALA A 537 -27.90 -1.85 101.52
CA ALA A 537 -28.30 -0.69 102.29
C ALA A 537 -27.74 -0.81 103.73
N ILE A 538 -26.64 -0.10 104.02
CA ILE A 538 -26.18 0.11 105.40
C ILE A 538 -26.76 1.45 105.86
N LEU A 539 -27.78 1.40 106.73
CA LEU A 539 -28.22 2.54 107.53
C LEU A 539 -27.14 2.83 108.60
N PHE A 540 -26.54 4.03 108.60
CA PHE A 540 -25.70 4.51 109.70
C PHE A 540 -26.24 5.84 110.26
N ILE A 541 -26.61 5.81 111.54
CA ILE A 541 -26.88 6.97 112.41
C ILE A 541 -25.54 7.44 112.99
N ILE A 542 -25.36 8.77 113.05
CA ILE A 542 -24.15 9.46 113.54
C ILE A 542 -24.22 9.65 115.07
N SER A 543 -23.14 9.36 115.80
CA SER A 543 -22.71 10.18 116.96
C SER A 543 -21.28 9.88 117.43
N LEU A 544 -20.51 10.95 117.64
CA LEU A 544 -19.14 11.05 118.17
C LEU A 544 -19.00 10.63 119.64
N THR A 545 -17.79 10.16 120.03
CA THR A 545 -16.98 10.50 121.25
C THR A 545 -15.65 9.72 121.18
N SER A 546 -14.50 10.34 120.92
CA SER A 546 -13.54 11.01 121.85
C SER A 546 -12.60 10.08 122.64
N THR A 547 -11.29 10.24 122.36
CA THR A 547 -10.07 10.06 123.22
C THR A 547 -9.75 8.65 123.74
N ALA A 548 -8.51 8.17 123.91
CA ALA A 548 -7.14 8.59 123.58
C ALA A 548 -6.18 7.44 124.01
N ALA A 549 -4.93 7.46 123.51
CA ALA A 549 -3.69 6.92 124.12
C ALA A 549 -3.46 5.38 124.17
N ILE A 550 -2.25 4.77 124.12
CA ILE A 550 -0.82 5.14 123.93
C ILE A 550 -0.02 3.79 123.80
N ALA A 551 1.18 3.79 123.17
CA ALA A 551 2.36 2.88 123.34
C ALA A 551 2.25 1.39 122.87
N THR A 552 3.28 0.65 122.40
CA THR A 552 4.74 0.79 122.28
C THR A 552 5.31 -0.29 121.31
N ILE A 553 6.58 -0.13 120.95
CA ILE A 553 7.47 -0.86 120.03
C ILE A 553 7.91 -2.25 120.56
N LEU A 554 8.18 -3.24 119.67
CA LEU A 554 9.42 -4.07 119.54
C LEU A 554 9.24 -5.52 118.99
N LEU A 555 9.92 -5.78 117.86
CA LEU A 555 10.83 -6.90 117.52
C LEU A 555 10.43 -8.40 117.66
N TYR A 556 10.78 -9.11 116.57
CA TYR A 556 11.42 -10.45 116.44
C TYR A 556 10.59 -11.76 116.30
N ALA A 557 10.41 -12.13 115.03
CA ALA A 557 11.03 -13.27 114.33
C ALA A 557 10.73 -14.75 114.69
N LYS A 558 10.77 -15.54 113.59
CA LYS A 558 11.03 -16.99 113.44
C LYS A 558 9.82 -17.92 113.67
N LYS A 559 9.55 -18.95 112.85
CA LYS A 559 10.29 -19.64 111.76
C LYS A 559 9.29 -20.69 111.20
N PHE A 560 9.25 -21.06 109.92
CA PHE A 560 10.19 -21.95 109.21
C PHE A 560 9.81 -21.90 107.71
N ASN A 561 10.71 -21.45 106.82
CA ASN A 561 11.76 -22.20 106.09
C ASN A 561 11.22 -22.79 104.76
N LEU A 562 11.93 -22.83 103.62
CA LEU A 562 13.34 -22.60 103.34
C LEU A 562 13.52 -22.33 101.82
N PHE A 563 14.53 -21.51 101.51
CA PHE A 563 15.12 -21.21 100.20
C PHE A 563 15.92 -22.39 99.60
N GLY A 564 16.22 -22.33 98.29
CA GLY A 564 17.53 -22.75 97.77
C GLY A 564 17.63 -23.50 96.43
N LYS A 565 17.59 -22.75 95.32
CA LYS A 565 18.52 -22.71 94.15
C LYS A 565 19.51 -23.89 93.89
N ILE A 566 19.63 -24.30 92.60
CA ILE A 566 20.85 -24.47 91.74
C ILE A 566 20.75 -25.67 90.75
N GLU A 567 21.34 -25.45 89.58
CA GLU A 567 21.42 -26.25 88.35
C GLU A 567 22.23 -27.57 88.44
N SER A 568 21.99 -28.41 87.41
CA SER A 568 22.98 -29.13 86.59
C SER A 568 23.21 -30.66 86.77
N PHE A 569 23.47 -31.28 85.60
CA PHE A 569 24.13 -32.57 85.30
C PHE A 569 23.36 -33.91 85.23
N ILE A 570 23.07 -34.30 83.97
CA ILE A 570 23.48 -35.52 83.22
C ILE A 570 23.08 -36.95 83.68
N LYS A 571 22.64 -37.72 82.66
CA LYS A 571 22.60 -39.21 82.47
C LYS A 571 21.45 -39.96 83.15
N GLU A 572 20.82 -40.98 82.54
CA GLU A 572 20.81 -41.58 81.20
C GLU A 572 19.68 -42.64 81.24
N LYS A 573 19.00 -42.86 80.10
CA LYS A 573 18.43 -44.16 79.60
C LYS A 573 17.53 -45.00 80.52
N THR A 574 16.39 -45.55 80.13
CA THR A 574 15.87 -46.14 78.87
C THR A 574 14.41 -46.53 79.18
N SER A 575 13.42 -46.62 78.30
CA SER A 575 13.40 -47.22 76.95
C SER A 575 12.19 -46.72 76.14
N LYS A 576 12.36 -46.76 74.82
CA LYS A 576 11.41 -46.43 73.73
C LYS A 576 10.59 -47.68 73.34
N PRO A 577 9.47 -47.54 72.61
CA PRO A 577 9.51 -47.49 71.12
C PRO A 577 8.58 -46.40 70.56
N SER A 578 9.06 -45.40 69.81
CA SER A 578 9.34 -45.36 68.36
C SER A 578 8.14 -45.56 67.43
N LEU A 579 7.57 -44.45 66.95
CA LEU A 579 6.99 -44.35 65.60
C LEU A 579 7.87 -43.42 64.76
N LYS A 580 8.42 -43.98 63.67
CA LYS A 580 9.35 -43.35 62.74
C LYS A 580 8.64 -42.28 61.90
N THR A 581 9.20 -41.07 61.92
CA THR A 581 9.03 -40.09 60.84
C THR A 581 9.87 -40.54 59.64
N ASN A 582 9.25 -40.98 58.55
CA ASN A 582 9.93 -41.12 57.27
C ASN A 582 9.73 -39.83 56.48
N LYS A 583 10.80 -39.03 56.34
CA LYS A 583 10.86 -37.78 55.57
C LYS A 583 11.54 -38.04 54.22
N ASN A 584 11.04 -37.40 53.15
CA ASN A 584 11.66 -37.44 51.81
C ASN A 584 12.53 -36.19 51.59
N ILE A 585 13.53 -36.32 50.71
CA ILE A 585 14.43 -35.23 50.33
C ILE A 585 14.09 -34.81 48.90
N CYS A 586 14.09 -33.50 48.64
CA CYS A 586 13.85 -32.98 47.31
C CYS A 586 14.89 -33.47 46.29
N ILE A 587 14.43 -34.05 45.18
CA ILE A 587 15.31 -34.64 44.14
C ILE A 587 16.27 -33.65 43.46
N ARG A 588 15.99 -32.34 43.53
CA ARG A 588 16.79 -31.30 42.85
C ARG A 588 17.67 -30.51 43.81
N CYS A 589 17.12 -30.05 44.93
CA CYS A 589 17.82 -29.11 45.82
C CYS A 589 18.17 -29.71 47.20
N GLY A 590 17.91 -31.00 47.43
CA GLY A 590 18.35 -31.71 48.63
C GLY A 590 17.65 -31.29 49.92
N LEU A 591 16.56 -30.52 49.84
CA LEU A 591 15.86 -29.98 51.02
C LEU A 591 14.80 -30.97 51.54
N GLU A 592 14.62 -31.07 52.86
CA GLU A 592 13.59 -31.93 53.45
C GLU A 592 12.19 -31.46 53.08
N ILE A 593 11.35 -32.38 52.61
CA ILE A 593 9.96 -32.11 52.21
C ILE A 593 8.98 -33.15 52.82
N PRO A 594 7.71 -32.77 53.04
CA PRO A 594 6.67 -33.70 53.49
C PRO A 594 6.50 -34.89 52.52
N LYS A 595 6.22 -36.10 53.03
CA LYS A 595 6.19 -37.36 52.25
C LYS A 595 5.24 -37.36 51.04
N ASN A 596 4.28 -36.43 50.98
CA ASN A 596 3.28 -36.29 49.92
C ASN A 596 3.35 -34.94 49.18
N ALA A 597 4.43 -34.17 49.36
CA ALA A 597 4.59 -32.89 48.69
C ALA A 597 4.83 -33.12 47.18
N LEU A 598 3.84 -32.77 46.35
CA LEU A 598 3.91 -32.87 44.89
C LEU A 598 5.00 -31.98 44.28
N TYR A 599 5.27 -30.83 44.91
CA TYR A 599 6.26 -29.86 44.46
C TYR A 599 7.12 -29.37 45.63
N CYS A 600 8.39 -29.09 45.36
CA CYS A 600 9.26 -28.45 46.34
C CYS A 600 8.83 -27.00 46.53
N ASN A 601 8.43 -26.64 47.74
CA ASN A 601 8.07 -25.28 48.14
C ASN A 601 9.20 -24.24 47.98
N LYS A 602 10.46 -24.69 47.83
CA LYS A 602 11.61 -23.80 47.60
C LYS A 602 12.01 -23.68 46.14
N CYS A 603 12.14 -24.79 45.41
CA CYS A 603 12.67 -24.78 44.04
C CYS A 603 11.64 -25.17 42.96
N GLY A 604 10.39 -25.46 43.34
CA GLY A 604 9.30 -25.81 42.42
C GLY A 604 9.37 -27.20 41.79
N ALA A 605 10.43 -27.98 42.04
CA ALA A 605 10.62 -29.29 41.40
C ALA A 605 9.50 -30.29 41.79
N ASN A 606 8.93 -30.99 40.80
CA ASN A 606 7.99 -32.09 41.01
C ASN A 606 8.73 -33.30 41.63
N GLN A 607 8.12 -33.95 42.63
CA GLN A 607 8.76 -34.98 43.45
C GLN A 607 8.31 -36.41 43.10
N PHE A 608 7.42 -36.58 42.12
CA PHE A 608 7.01 -37.90 41.63
C PHE A 608 7.72 -38.26 40.32
N PRO A 609 8.62 -39.26 40.32
CA PRO A 609 9.12 -39.86 39.10
C PRO A 609 8.18 -41.00 38.70
N TYR A 610 6.99 -40.68 38.21
CA TYR A 610 6.27 -41.59 37.35
C TYR A 610 6.25 -40.99 35.96
N ALA A 611 7.00 -41.64 35.07
CA ALA A 611 7.14 -41.30 33.68
C ALA A 611 5.77 -40.97 33.08
N SER A 612 5.55 -39.71 32.70
CA SER A 612 4.60 -39.41 31.63
C SER A 612 5.19 -40.10 30.40
N THR A 613 4.75 -41.32 30.11
CA THR A 613 4.93 -41.91 28.79
C THR A 613 4.36 -40.89 27.83
N LEU A 614 5.24 -40.20 27.10
CA LEU A 614 4.86 -39.26 26.06
C LEU A 614 3.88 -39.98 25.15
N SER A 615 2.70 -39.41 24.94
CA SER A 615 1.78 -39.96 23.95
C SER A 615 2.46 -39.93 22.58
N ASP A 616 2.01 -40.78 21.66
CA ASP A 616 2.59 -40.77 20.30
C ASP A 616 2.41 -39.40 19.62
N LEU A 617 1.37 -38.66 20.01
CA LEU A 617 1.19 -37.25 19.64
C LEU A 617 2.29 -36.36 20.22
N ASP A 618 2.61 -36.47 21.51
CA ASP A 618 3.65 -35.65 22.14
C ASP A 618 5.05 -35.97 21.57
N LYS A 619 5.32 -37.23 21.20
CA LYS A 619 6.56 -37.61 20.49
C LYS A 619 6.61 -37.00 19.09
N LYS A 620 5.51 -37.09 18.33
CA LYS A 620 5.39 -36.51 16.99
C LYS A 620 5.63 -35.00 17.00
N VAL A 621 5.10 -34.31 18.01
CA VAL A 621 5.30 -32.85 18.21
C VAL A 621 6.74 -32.55 18.62
N LEU A 622 7.33 -33.33 19.53
CA LEU A 622 8.71 -33.16 19.97
C LEU A 622 9.72 -33.38 18.83
N ASP A 623 9.53 -34.41 18.02
CA ASP A 623 10.38 -34.72 16.85
C ASP A 623 10.25 -33.64 15.77
N TYR A 624 9.04 -33.12 15.56
CA TYR A 624 8.82 -31.99 14.66
C TYR A 624 9.54 -30.73 15.16
N ILE A 625 9.47 -30.40 16.45
CA ILE A 625 10.20 -29.25 17.02
C ILE A 625 11.72 -29.45 16.89
N ALA A 626 12.22 -30.65 17.18
CA ALA A 626 13.64 -30.97 17.08
C ALA A 626 14.17 -30.88 15.63
N SER A 627 13.41 -31.40 14.65
CA SER A 627 13.78 -31.33 13.23
C SER A 627 13.75 -29.92 12.65
N HIS A 628 13.06 -28.98 13.31
CA HIS A 628 13.00 -27.56 12.95
C HIS A 628 13.91 -26.68 13.82
N GLY A 629 14.93 -27.26 14.47
CA GLY A 629 15.93 -26.52 15.22
C GLY A 629 15.43 -25.91 16.54
N GLY A 630 14.39 -26.51 17.14
CA GLY A 630 13.87 -26.10 18.45
C GLY A 630 12.89 -24.93 18.44
N SER A 631 12.68 -24.29 17.29
CA SER A 631 11.72 -23.19 17.11
C SER A 631 10.75 -23.49 15.97
N ILE A 632 9.46 -23.38 16.23
CA ILE A 632 8.41 -23.67 15.24
C ILE A 632 7.41 -22.52 15.13
N SER A 633 6.87 -22.31 13.94
CA SER A 633 5.66 -21.52 13.75
C SER A 633 4.44 -22.40 14.04
N ILE A 634 3.60 -21.97 14.98
CA ILE A 634 2.39 -22.72 15.40
C ILE A 634 1.49 -23.01 14.20
N ASN A 635 1.24 -22.02 13.33
CA ASN A 635 0.35 -22.19 12.18
C ASN A 635 0.90 -23.21 11.16
N LYS A 636 2.22 -23.21 10.94
CA LYS A 636 2.87 -24.14 10.02
C LYS A 636 2.92 -25.57 10.59
N ALA A 637 3.18 -25.70 11.89
CA ALA A 637 3.18 -26.99 12.58
C ALA A 637 1.80 -27.64 12.64
N VAL A 638 0.72 -26.85 12.76
CA VAL A 638 -0.68 -27.32 12.68
C VAL A 638 -0.97 -27.95 11.32
N GLU A 639 -0.55 -27.28 10.24
CA GLU A 639 -0.73 -27.75 8.85
C GLU A 639 0.10 -29.01 8.57
N ASP A 640 1.40 -28.98 8.88
CA ASP A 640 2.33 -30.07 8.59
C ASP A 640 2.03 -31.36 9.40
N LEU A 641 1.54 -31.21 10.64
CA LEU A 641 1.23 -32.36 11.51
C LEU A 641 -0.20 -32.87 11.37
N GLY A 642 -1.08 -32.13 10.69
CA GLY A 642 -2.51 -32.44 10.57
C GLY A 642 -3.25 -32.37 11.90
N LEU A 643 -2.91 -31.41 12.76
CA LEU A 643 -3.47 -31.24 14.10
C LEU A 643 -4.31 -29.97 14.20
N THR A 644 -5.16 -29.87 15.24
CA THR A 644 -5.76 -28.57 15.60
C THR A 644 -4.78 -27.72 16.40
N LYS A 645 -4.96 -26.40 16.39
CA LYS A 645 -4.12 -25.46 17.15
C LYS A 645 -4.17 -25.77 18.65
N GLU A 646 -5.34 -26.10 19.17
CA GLU A 646 -5.57 -26.48 20.56
C GLU A 646 -4.80 -27.78 20.89
N SER A 647 -4.90 -28.81 20.05
CA SER A 647 -4.22 -30.09 20.28
C SER A 647 -2.70 -29.96 20.25
N LEU A 648 -2.16 -29.08 19.39
CA LEU A 648 -0.73 -28.78 19.33
C LEU A 648 -0.25 -28.03 20.59
N LEU A 649 -0.99 -27.01 21.02
CA LEU A 649 -0.65 -26.22 22.22
C LEU A 649 -0.73 -27.06 23.50
N GLU A 650 -1.72 -27.95 23.61
CA GLU A 650 -1.80 -28.87 24.73
C GLU A 650 -0.63 -29.86 24.76
N ALA A 651 -0.18 -30.37 23.61
CA ALA A 651 1.00 -31.23 23.51
C ALA A 651 2.27 -30.48 23.91
N ILE A 652 2.43 -29.23 23.47
CA ILE A 652 3.55 -28.36 23.87
C ILE A 652 3.54 -28.11 25.38
N GLU A 653 2.38 -27.83 25.98
CA GLU A 653 2.25 -27.63 27.42
C GLU A 653 2.53 -28.92 28.22
N ARG A 654 2.11 -30.09 27.71
CA ARG A 654 2.50 -31.39 28.31
C ARG A 654 4.01 -31.63 28.21
N LEU A 655 4.64 -31.30 27.08
CA LEU A 655 6.08 -31.41 26.88
C LEU A 655 6.88 -30.46 27.78
N LYS A 656 6.41 -29.22 27.99
CA LYS A 656 7.00 -28.28 28.96
C LYS A 656 6.86 -28.80 30.40
N LYS A 657 5.69 -29.30 30.77
CA LYS A 657 5.44 -29.92 32.09
C LYS A 657 6.28 -31.17 32.32
N ALA A 658 6.60 -31.90 31.25
CA ALA A 658 7.50 -33.06 31.26
C ALA A 658 9.00 -32.67 31.18
N GLY A 659 9.34 -31.38 31.11
CA GLY A 659 10.71 -30.88 31.04
C GLY A 659 11.43 -31.20 29.72
N LYS A 660 10.68 -31.39 28.63
CA LYS A 660 11.22 -31.67 27.28
C LYS A 660 11.36 -30.43 26.41
N LEU A 661 10.69 -29.33 26.79
CA LEU A 661 10.81 -28.01 26.15
C LEU A 661 11.06 -26.98 27.24
N GLU A 662 11.92 -26.01 26.95
CA GLU A 662 12.18 -24.89 27.86
C GLU A 662 10.97 -23.93 27.88
N PRO A 663 10.64 -23.32 29.03
CA PRO A 663 9.69 -22.21 29.07
C PRO A 663 10.28 -21.03 28.29
N VAL A 664 9.57 -20.53 27.29
CA VAL A 664 9.90 -19.27 26.63
C VAL A 664 9.49 -18.14 27.57
N GLU A 665 10.39 -17.18 27.83
CA GLU A 665 10.08 -15.94 28.56
C GLU A 665 9.06 -15.05 27.83
#